data_AF-A0A926ILV2-F1
#
_entry.id   AF-A0A926ILV2-F1
#
_cell.length_a   1.000
_cell.length_b   1.000
_cell.length_c   1.000
_cell.angle_alpha   90.00
_cell.angle_beta   90.00
_cell.angle_gamma   90.00
#
_symmetry.space_group_name_H-M   'P 1'
#
loop_
_entity.id
_entity.type
_entity.pdbx_description
1 polymer ?
#
loop_
_entity_poly.entity_id
_entity_poly.type
_entity_poly.pdbx_seq_one_letter_code
_entity_poly.pdbx_strand_id
1 'polypeptide(L)'
;MRKSLCLLIAIAVMMSCTLNAFAVTELTTSTGMETIRIDGRNGKYFYYDPLTGKVSADSSTTATGLGDLIMPTKENSAYAFTAETNGTVYHYQVLDETVVDGEKQYFIYCNDLYGTNPTAYPTNVFDPDVEGTIANWLNISFLNGEQGDGMVALDENIKGHIVQHDWLVEANKNAPEGYPTTDYSVNCKISLLSITEYAKYAKKIGWGAYVNGTMTSGGIHIFFRSPVGNRTNLRTLYAQSGCTANVASSYATAQIRPAFYISENYFRENKLTGYGNFVSAIIKENNTRDSLKELGYSDEEINGIFTDESLTFDSVTVSGDGLIGSELSVSAVYSDGVEEKCDTSAAIIKWYESATENGEYAKIGGAEGDTYTIGASDSGKYIKASVTPVSLDGSHGIEKISDNAVKAKGHINAVVPSVLTSTTSFYTNDGRISAQSPENEFVSKNDDGEFTYSLLNTDIKDGDVAFLVFSNDNYGDVSTVSEIFHTNNTFNPDDKTNIAHWLNNEFLNGEGSAQNGNKSVFDQTAAQYALVNDWYVEGNGCGENANYKTTSVTQNDYTATCKIALLSYSEYLKYHDKIGYKATSTIASSGDRTLLRSPHTGRAYTMKFFGSGTGSISNQNMANELNSDGSVKNEYSFYFETNPVVIRPVMYLSVDYFKNAKLAKAGENVKKTIRENIPKSELLGLYTEDELVSILGYSSDSTDVSDAVVYGIAAVGETLGVYYDESTLPENAKVTVRWYVSDSADDAGKQEFEGIRCTIPSNYEGKHITAHFDVTDSASGEKLKSEKIYVGKVRSAQSVSAVYTVVDDRNVSFTIKNTSGDDTKTARTIVAAFDENNVMLGIEGKLYSLSAAVTDKITINEVNNAAFYRILILNADDNSPLCALTLR
;
A
#
# COMPACT_ATOMS: atom_id res chain seq x y z
N MET A 1 -21.83 29.46 4.71
CA MET A 1 -22.59 28.85 3.60
C MET A 1 -22.62 27.32 3.61
N ARG A 2 -21.54 26.59 3.97
CA ARG A 2 -21.60 25.11 4.07
C ARG A 2 -22.43 24.54 5.25
N LYS A 3 -22.52 25.23 6.39
CA LYS A 3 -23.36 24.78 7.54
C LYS A 3 -24.87 24.98 7.36
N SER A 4 -25.28 25.85 6.43
CA SER A 4 -26.70 26.11 6.15
C SER A 4 -27.29 25.17 5.10
N LEU A 5 -26.44 24.54 4.27
CA LEU A 5 -26.87 23.60 3.24
C LEU A 5 -27.17 22.21 3.81
N CYS A 6 -26.40 21.73 4.80
CA CYS A 6 -26.68 20.46 5.48
C CYS A 6 -27.98 20.51 6.32
N LEU A 7 -28.31 21.68 6.90
CA LEU A 7 -29.57 21.86 7.63
C LEU A 7 -30.78 21.93 6.66
N LEU A 8 -30.60 22.49 5.46
CA LEU A 8 -31.65 22.50 4.43
C LEU A 8 -31.90 21.11 3.83
N ILE A 9 -30.85 20.28 3.70
CA ILE A 9 -30.97 18.89 3.21
C ILE A 9 -31.58 18.00 4.30
N ALA A 10 -31.21 18.17 5.58
CA ALA A 10 -31.85 17.45 6.68
C ALA A 10 -33.33 17.84 6.90
N ILE A 11 -33.70 19.11 6.67
CA ILE A 11 -35.09 19.57 6.71
C ILE A 11 -35.88 19.13 5.48
N ALA A 12 -35.24 19.04 4.30
CA ALA A 12 -35.89 18.49 3.09
C ALA A 12 -36.16 16.98 3.20
N VAL A 13 -35.27 16.22 3.86
CA VAL A 13 -35.47 14.80 4.14
C VAL A 13 -36.52 14.60 5.24
N MET A 14 -36.53 15.41 6.31
CA MET A 14 -37.58 15.34 7.34
C MET A 14 -38.97 15.84 6.90
N MET A 15 -39.06 16.80 5.97
CA MET A 15 -40.34 17.27 5.42
C MET A 15 -40.94 16.32 4.36
N SER A 16 -40.19 15.32 3.89
CA SER A 16 -40.74 14.27 3.02
C SER A 16 -41.47 13.15 3.79
N CYS A 17 -41.35 13.11 5.12
CA CYS A 17 -41.94 12.05 5.96
C CYS A 17 -43.26 12.43 6.67
N THR A 18 -43.79 13.64 6.50
CA THR A 18 -45.05 14.03 7.17
C THR A 18 -45.91 14.93 6.31
N LEU A 19 -46.66 14.36 5.36
CA LEU A 19 -47.94 14.89 4.88
C LEU A 19 -48.52 13.94 3.84
N ASN A 20 -49.39 13.04 4.27
CA ASN A 20 -50.58 12.66 3.50
C ASN A 20 -51.65 12.17 4.48
N ALA A 21 -52.46 13.12 4.93
CA ALA A 21 -53.74 12.85 5.55
C ALA A 21 -54.68 12.25 4.50
N PHE A 22 -55.35 11.16 4.89
CA PHE A 22 -56.58 10.59 4.29
C PHE A 22 -56.87 10.94 2.83
N ALA A 23 -56.37 10.09 1.93
CA ALA A 23 -57.14 9.69 0.76
C ALA A 23 -57.11 8.16 0.72
N VAL A 24 -58.27 7.53 0.98
CA VAL A 24 -58.52 6.14 0.60
C VAL A 24 -58.33 6.08 -0.91
N THR A 25 -57.12 5.72 -1.32
CA THR A 25 -56.76 5.42 -2.69
C THR A 25 -56.59 3.92 -2.72
N GLU A 26 -57.32 3.29 -3.63
CA GLU A 26 -57.39 1.85 -3.78
C GLU A 26 -56.00 1.22 -3.75
N LEU A 27 -55.91 0.07 -3.06
CA LEU A 27 -54.76 -0.83 -3.11
C LEU A 27 -54.21 -0.86 -4.53
N THR A 28 -52.96 -0.43 -4.71
CA THR A 28 -52.18 -0.91 -5.85
C THR A 28 -51.86 -2.36 -5.55
N THR A 29 -52.82 -3.24 -5.85
CA THR A 29 -52.59 -4.68 -5.91
C THR A 29 -51.39 -4.87 -6.81
N SER A 30 -50.31 -5.46 -6.28
CA SER A 30 -49.24 -6.02 -7.10
C SER A 30 -49.92 -6.75 -8.25
N THR A 31 -49.54 -6.48 -9.50
CA THR A 31 -50.05 -7.22 -10.66
C THR A 31 -50.10 -8.70 -10.31
N GLY A 32 -51.32 -9.24 -10.18
CA GLY A 32 -51.51 -10.61 -9.74
C GLY A 32 -50.71 -11.55 -10.63
N MET A 33 -49.96 -12.45 -10.02
CA MET A 33 -49.21 -13.48 -10.76
C MET A 33 -50.21 -14.24 -11.64
N GLU A 34 -50.03 -14.26 -12.97
CA GLU A 34 -50.88 -15.07 -13.84
C GLU A 34 -50.69 -16.55 -13.48
N THR A 35 -51.80 -17.26 -13.22
CA THR A 35 -51.76 -18.66 -12.80
C THR A 35 -51.35 -19.58 -13.94
N ILE A 36 -50.40 -20.49 -13.69
CA ILE A 36 -50.01 -21.51 -14.68
C ILE A 36 -51.05 -22.63 -14.69
N ARG A 37 -51.91 -22.63 -15.71
CA ARG A 37 -52.93 -23.68 -15.94
C ARG A 37 -52.29 -24.90 -16.60
N ILE A 38 -51.95 -25.91 -15.81
CA ILE A 38 -51.49 -27.21 -16.35
C ILE A 38 -52.67 -28.19 -16.38
N ASP A 39 -53.46 -28.16 -17.44
CA ASP A 39 -54.54 -29.13 -17.68
C ASP A 39 -53.93 -30.46 -18.16
N GLY A 40 -53.99 -31.49 -17.33
CA GLY A 40 -53.56 -32.83 -17.72
C GLY A 40 -54.45 -33.39 -18.83
N ARG A 41 -53.96 -33.45 -20.07
CA ARG A 41 -54.64 -34.16 -21.16
C ARG A 41 -54.51 -35.67 -20.95
N ASN A 42 -55.65 -36.37 -20.90
CA ASN A 42 -55.77 -37.83 -21.04
C ASN A 42 -54.84 -38.67 -20.14
N GLY A 43 -54.68 -38.31 -18.87
CA GLY A 43 -53.91 -39.12 -17.92
C GLY A 43 -52.42 -39.24 -18.22
N LYS A 44 -51.84 -38.35 -19.05
CA LYS A 44 -50.40 -38.30 -19.29
C LYS A 44 -49.67 -37.53 -18.16
N TYR A 45 -48.50 -38.00 -17.79
CA TYR A 45 -47.56 -37.33 -16.88
C TYR A 45 -46.85 -36.19 -17.62
N PHE A 46 -46.61 -35.06 -16.95
CA PHE A 46 -45.72 -34.03 -17.47
C PHE A 46 -44.30 -34.39 -17.08
N TYR A 47 -43.44 -34.58 -18.08
CA TYR A 47 -42.05 -34.95 -17.90
C TYR A 47 -41.17 -33.71 -18.00
N TYR A 48 -40.29 -33.58 -17.01
CA TYR A 48 -39.21 -32.62 -17.01
C TYR A 48 -37.98 -33.25 -17.68
N ASP A 49 -37.42 -32.59 -18.70
CA ASP A 49 -36.17 -33.00 -19.37
C ASP A 49 -34.96 -32.27 -18.75
N PRO A 50 -34.07 -32.98 -18.03
CA PRO A 50 -32.94 -32.38 -17.32
C PRO A 50 -31.85 -31.82 -18.22
N LEU A 51 -31.82 -32.18 -19.51
CA LEU A 51 -30.82 -31.65 -20.45
C LEU A 51 -31.27 -30.33 -21.09
N THR A 52 -32.59 -30.09 -21.18
CA THR A 52 -33.15 -28.99 -21.98
C THR A 52 -33.98 -28.00 -21.21
N GLY A 53 -34.36 -28.27 -19.95
CA GLY A 53 -35.16 -27.36 -19.14
C GLY A 53 -36.64 -27.32 -19.52
N LYS A 54 -37.12 -28.26 -20.35
CA LYS A 54 -38.50 -28.24 -20.87
C LYS A 54 -39.43 -29.13 -20.06
N VAL A 55 -40.68 -28.68 -19.92
CA VAL A 55 -41.80 -29.52 -19.45
C VAL A 55 -42.64 -29.95 -20.64
N SER A 56 -42.77 -31.25 -20.84
CA SER A 56 -43.47 -31.86 -21.98
C SER A 56 -44.51 -32.88 -21.53
N ALA A 57 -45.58 -33.05 -22.31
CA ALA A 57 -46.60 -34.08 -22.04
C ALA A 57 -46.19 -35.47 -22.57
N ASP A 58 -45.20 -35.54 -23.47
CA ASP A 58 -44.42 -36.72 -23.85
C ASP A 58 -43.10 -36.32 -24.52
N SER A 59 -42.20 -37.28 -24.76
CA SER A 59 -40.86 -37.10 -25.33
C SER A 59 -40.81 -36.52 -26.76
N SER A 60 -41.96 -36.18 -27.35
CA SER A 60 -42.06 -35.73 -28.75
C SER A 60 -42.83 -34.42 -28.95
N THR A 61 -43.38 -33.81 -27.90
CA THR A 61 -44.17 -32.57 -28.00
C THR A 61 -43.75 -31.51 -26.99
N THR A 62 -43.19 -30.40 -27.47
CA THR A 62 -42.96 -29.20 -26.67
C THR A 62 -44.26 -28.41 -26.53
N ALA A 63 -44.72 -28.18 -25.30
CA ALA A 63 -45.84 -27.29 -25.04
C ALA A 63 -45.45 -25.86 -25.43
N THR A 64 -46.18 -25.26 -26.37
CA THR A 64 -45.94 -23.90 -26.84
C THR A 64 -46.53 -22.92 -25.81
N GLY A 65 -45.70 -21.98 -25.30
CA GLY A 65 -46.14 -20.92 -24.38
C GLY A 65 -45.76 -21.11 -22.90
N LEU A 66 -44.97 -22.14 -22.55
CA LEU A 66 -44.50 -22.38 -21.18
C LEU A 66 -42.97 -22.31 -21.19
N GLY A 67 -42.41 -21.27 -20.56
CA GLY A 67 -40.97 -21.05 -20.51
C GLY A 67 -40.19 -22.23 -19.90
N ASP A 68 -38.89 -22.28 -20.17
CA ASP A 68 -37.99 -23.31 -19.67
C ASP A 68 -38.00 -23.33 -18.12
N LEU A 69 -38.51 -24.39 -17.53
CA LEU A 69 -38.39 -24.68 -16.10
C LEU A 69 -36.99 -25.25 -15.87
N ILE A 70 -36.06 -24.42 -15.40
CA ILE A 70 -34.66 -24.80 -15.25
C ILE A 70 -34.46 -25.78 -14.09
N MET A 71 -33.62 -26.81 -14.29
CA MET A 71 -33.19 -27.75 -13.26
C MET A 71 -32.54 -26.96 -12.11
N PRO A 72 -33.04 -27.05 -10.87
CA PRO A 72 -32.31 -26.50 -9.74
C PRO A 72 -31.03 -27.31 -9.48
N THR A 73 -29.96 -26.68 -9.03
CA THR A 73 -28.84 -27.39 -8.40
C THR A 73 -29.31 -28.09 -7.12
N LYS A 74 -28.56 -29.10 -6.65
CA LYS A 74 -28.83 -29.74 -5.35
C LYS A 74 -28.62 -28.70 -4.25
N GLU A 75 -29.72 -28.03 -3.85
CA GLU A 75 -29.74 -26.81 -3.04
C GLU A 75 -29.04 -25.61 -3.70
N ASN A 76 -29.63 -24.42 -3.61
CA ASN A 76 -28.94 -23.18 -3.97
C ASN A 76 -28.51 -22.50 -2.67
N SER A 77 -27.27 -22.77 -2.26
CA SER A 77 -26.71 -22.33 -0.99
C SER A 77 -26.73 -20.81 -0.82
N ALA A 78 -26.76 -20.02 -1.91
CA ALA A 78 -26.82 -18.57 -1.83
C ALA A 78 -28.07 -18.04 -1.11
N TYR A 79 -29.22 -18.72 -1.27
CA TYR A 79 -30.52 -18.33 -0.71
C TYR A 79 -30.90 -19.09 0.56
N ALA A 80 -30.10 -20.08 0.93
CA ALA A 80 -30.35 -20.93 2.08
C ALA A 80 -29.81 -20.30 3.37
N PHE A 81 -30.47 -20.58 4.48
CA PHE A 81 -29.95 -20.31 5.81
C PHE A 81 -30.41 -21.35 6.81
N THR A 82 -29.66 -21.47 7.90
CA THR A 82 -29.97 -22.34 9.03
C THR A 82 -30.03 -21.56 10.33
N ALA A 83 -30.92 -21.99 11.22
CA ALA A 83 -31.02 -21.49 12.58
C ALA A 83 -31.01 -22.68 13.55
N GLU A 84 -30.46 -22.49 14.75
CA GLU A 84 -30.47 -23.52 15.78
C GLU A 84 -31.27 -23.06 17.00
N THR A 85 -32.30 -23.82 17.36
CA THR A 85 -33.13 -23.56 18.54
C THR A 85 -33.19 -24.82 19.37
N ASN A 86 -32.80 -24.73 20.65
CA ASN A 86 -32.78 -25.85 21.60
C ASN A 86 -32.03 -27.10 21.08
N GLY A 87 -30.92 -26.91 20.35
CA GLY A 87 -30.12 -28.00 19.78
C GLY A 87 -30.65 -28.60 18.48
N THR A 88 -31.75 -28.08 17.94
CA THR A 88 -32.34 -28.49 16.66
C THR A 88 -31.97 -27.49 15.57
N VAL A 89 -31.38 -27.98 14.47
CA VAL A 89 -31.03 -27.16 13.29
C VAL A 89 -32.17 -27.17 12.29
N TYR A 90 -32.67 -25.99 11.94
CA TYR A 90 -33.73 -25.76 10.97
C TYR A 90 -33.14 -25.18 9.67
N HIS A 91 -33.68 -25.59 8.53
CA HIS A 91 -33.19 -25.27 7.20
C HIS A 91 -34.28 -24.50 6.44
N TYR A 92 -33.91 -23.33 5.92
CA TYR A 92 -34.83 -22.43 5.24
C TYR A 92 -34.22 -21.86 3.97
N GLN A 93 -35.09 -21.32 3.12
CA GLN A 93 -34.70 -20.56 1.93
C GLN A 93 -35.51 -19.28 1.82
N VAL A 94 -34.83 -18.19 1.46
CA VAL A 94 -35.47 -16.92 1.10
C VAL A 94 -35.77 -16.91 -0.38
N LEU A 95 -37.06 -16.91 -0.74
CA LEU A 95 -37.54 -16.97 -2.12
C LEU A 95 -37.78 -15.59 -2.73
N ASP A 96 -38.28 -14.64 -1.95
CA ASP A 96 -38.58 -13.28 -2.40
C ASP A 96 -38.63 -12.29 -1.23
N GLU A 97 -38.70 -11.00 -1.54
CA GLU A 97 -38.95 -9.94 -0.58
C GLU A 97 -40.13 -9.06 -1.03
N THR A 98 -40.84 -8.48 -0.07
CA THR A 98 -41.92 -7.53 -0.31
C THR A 98 -41.95 -6.48 0.79
N VAL A 99 -42.61 -5.34 0.53
CA VAL A 99 -42.86 -4.31 1.53
C VAL A 99 -44.36 -4.23 1.77
N VAL A 100 -44.78 -4.40 3.02
CA VAL A 100 -46.18 -4.28 3.45
C VAL A 100 -46.22 -3.28 4.59
N ASP A 101 -47.05 -2.25 4.47
CA ASP A 101 -47.18 -1.16 5.46
C ASP A 101 -45.85 -0.48 5.85
N GLY A 102 -44.87 -0.48 4.94
CA GLY A 102 -43.55 0.13 5.14
C GLY A 102 -42.51 -0.79 5.81
N GLU A 103 -42.88 -2.02 6.16
CA GLU A 103 -41.96 -3.02 6.71
C GLU A 103 -41.57 -4.05 5.65
N LYS A 104 -40.28 -4.42 5.56
CA LYS A 104 -39.86 -5.52 4.69
C LYS A 104 -40.29 -6.86 5.27
N GLN A 105 -40.72 -7.73 4.39
CA GLN A 105 -41.08 -9.11 4.67
C GLN A 105 -40.41 -10.04 3.68
N TYR A 106 -39.96 -11.20 4.17
CA TYR A 106 -39.23 -12.17 3.37
C TYR A 106 -40.08 -13.43 3.18
N PHE A 107 -40.22 -13.88 1.94
CA PHE A 107 -40.91 -15.11 1.59
C PHE A 107 -40.01 -16.32 1.88
N ILE A 108 -40.36 -17.09 2.89
CA ILE A 108 -39.61 -18.26 3.37
C ILE A 108 -40.24 -19.55 2.87
N TYR A 109 -39.39 -20.47 2.43
CA TYR A 109 -39.76 -21.86 2.21
C TYR A 109 -38.92 -22.78 3.09
N CYS A 110 -39.57 -23.66 3.83
CA CYS A 110 -38.87 -24.59 4.70
C CYS A 110 -38.22 -25.70 3.88
N ASN A 111 -36.97 -26.03 4.18
CA ASN A 111 -36.25 -27.17 3.62
C ASN A 111 -36.48 -28.48 4.41
N ASP A 112 -36.83 -28.37 5.70
CA ASP A 112 -37.21 -29.51 6.54
C ASP A 112 -38.61 -30.07 6.21
N LEU A 113 -38.77 -31.37 6.43
CA LEU A 113 -40.07 -32.05 6.39
C LEU A 113 -40.76 -31.98 7.75
N TYR A 114 -42.05 -31.68 7.74
CA TYR A 114 -42.89 -31.56 8.93
C TYR A 114 -43.97 -32.66 9.05
N GLY A 115 -43.70 -33.79 8.41
CA GLY A 115 -44.49 -35.02 8.49
C GLY A 115 -45.48 -35.20 7.36
N THR A 116 -46.24 -36.30 7.42
CA THR A 116 -47.32 -36.59 6.46
C THR A 116 -48.55 -35.75 6.71
N ASN A 117 -49.43 -35.63 5.71
CA ASN A 117 -50.73 -35.02 5.90
C ASN A 117 -51.49 -35.66 7.08
N PRO A 118 -51.82 -34.90 8.14
CA PRO A 118 -52.56 -35.44 9.29
C PRO A 118 -54.07 -35.56 9.02
N THR A 119 -54.55 -35.07 7.88
CA THR A 119 -55.98 -35.00 7.58
C THR A 119 -56.43 -36.12 6.65
N ALA A 120 -57.46 -36.87 7.06
CA ALA A 120 -58.13 -37.87 6.21
C ALA A 120 -59.15 -37.24 5.23
N TYR A 121 -59.17 -35.91 5.12
CA TYR A 121 -60.21 -35.15 4.43
C TYR A 121 -59.97 -35.17 2.90
N PRO A 122 -60.93 -35.66 2.08
CA PRO A 122 -60.73 -35.86 0.65
C PRO A 122 -61.02 -34.58 -0.17
N THR A 123 -60.46 -33.44 0.23
CA THR A 123 -60.66 -32.16 -0.45
C THR A 123 -59.35 -31.52 -0.91
N ASN A 124 -59.38 -30.86 -2.07
CA ASN A 124 -58.31 -30.01 -2.58
C ASN A 124 -58.54 -28.53 -2.23
N VAL A 125 -59.57 -28.22 -1.43
CA VAL A 125 -59.78 -26.87 -0.91
C VAL A 125 -58.66 -26.53 0.08
N PHE A 126 -57.87 -25.53 -0.27
CA PHE A 126 -56.89 -24.93 0.63
C PHE A 126 -57.56 -23.72 1.30
N ASP A 127 -58.14 -23.93 2.48
CA ASP A 127 -58.87 -22.91 3.24
C ASP A 127 -58.64 -23.11 4.76
N PRO A 128 -58.04 -22.11 5.47
CA PRO A 128 -57.74 -22.22 6.89
C PRO A 128 -58.98 -22.29 7.79
N ASP A 129 -60.14 -21.81 7.34
CA ASP A 129 -61.37 -21.75 8.15
C ASP A 129 -62.20 -23.04 8.09
N VAL A 130 -61.85 -23.96 7.18
CA VAL A 130 -62.52 -25.24 7.02
C VAL A 130 -61.81 -26.32 7.85
N GLU A 131 -62.45 -26.75 8.93
CA GLU A 131 -61.92 -27.78 9.84
C GLU A 131 -61.56 -29.07 9.08
N GLY A 132 -60.38 -29.61 9.38
CA GLY A 132 -59.89 -30.84 8.77
C GLY A 132 -59.22 -30.66 7.41
N THR A 133 -59.08 -29.45 6.87
CA THR A 133 -58.18 -29.21 5.72
C THR A 133 -56.71 -29.11 6.17
N ILE A 134 -55.79 -29.31 5.23
CA ILE A 134 -54.35 -29.09 5.47
C ILE A 134 -54.04 -27.62 5.81
N ALA A 135 -54.78 -26.66 5.24
CA ALA A 135 -54.61 -25.24 5.52
C ALA A 135 -55.02 -24.90 6.96
N ASN A 136 -56.12 -25.50 7.44
CA ASN A 136 -56.56 -25.36 8.83
C ASN A 136 -55.52 -25.94 9.80
N TRP A 137 -55.02 -27.15 9.53
CA TRP A 137 -53.98 -27.76 10.38
C TRP A 137 -52.70 -26.92 10.42
N LEU A 138 -52.23 -26.41 9.28
CA LEU A 138 -51.04 -25.55 9.20
C LEU A 138 -51.17 -24.28 10.04
N ASN A 139 -52.36 -23.66 10.04
CA ASN A 139 -52.58 -22.35 10.69
C ASN A 139 -53.13 -22.45 12.13
N ILE A 140 -53.50 -23.64 12.60
CA ILE A 140 -53.96 -23.87 13.98
C ILE A 140 -52.97 -24.78 14.71
N SER A 141 -52.95 -26.06 14.38
CA SER A 141 -52.14 -27.07 15.07
C SER A 141 -50.64 -26.83 14.91
N PHE A 142 -50.17 -26.79 13.66
CA PHE A 142 -48.75 -26.70 13.33
C PHE A 142 -48.14 -25.37 13.81
N LEU A 143 -48.80 -24.25 13.53
CA LEU A 143 -48.40 -22.94 14.03
C LEU A 143 -48.34 -22.90 15.57
N ASN A 144 -49.16 -23.69 16.27
CA ASN A 144 -49.14 -23.80 17.73
C ASN A 144 -48.18 -24.87 18.28
N GLY A 145 -47.33 -25.45 17.44
CA GLY A 145 -46.25 -26.34 17.86
C GLY A 145 -46.57 -27.83 17.79
N GLU A 146 -47.71 -28.23 17.21
CA GLU A 146 -47.92 -29.63 16.86
C GLU A 146 -47.03 -30.03 15.68
N GLN A 147 -46.48 -31.24 15.71
CA GLN A 147 -45.62 -31.78 14.66
C GLN A 147 -46.25 -33.03 14.04
N GLY A 148 -45.93 -33.30 12.78
CA GLY A 148 -46.26 -34.58 12.16
C GLY A 148 -45.42 -35.74 12.71
N ASP A 149 -45.91 -36.97 12.54
CA ASP A 149 -45.28 -38.19 13.09
C ASP A 149 -43.78 -38.29 12.76
N GLY A 150 -42.96 -38.35 13.82
CA GLY A 150 -41.51 -38.57 13.72
C GLY A 150 -40.67 -37.39 13.20
N MET A 151 -41.27 -36.22 13.05
CA MET A 151 -40.62 -35.00 12.54
C MET A 151 -40.54 -33.90 13.61
N VAL A 152 -39.76 -32.86 13.35
CA VAL A 152 -39.60 -31.70 14.23
C VAL A 152 -40.82 -30.76 14.17
N ALA A 153 -41.06 -30.00 15.25
CA ALA A 153 -42.03 -28.91 15.27
C ALA A 153 -41.48 -27.67 14.53
N LEU A 154 -42.35 -26.69 14.25
CA LEU A 154 -41.91 -25.38 13.75
C LEU A 154 -40.98 -24.70 14.76
N ASP A 155 -39.92 -24.07 14.27
CA ASP A 155 -38.98 -23.31 15.09
C ASP A 155 -39.70 -22.22 15.91
N GLU A 156 -39.51 -22.26 17.23
CA GLU A 156 -40.14 -21.33 18.17
C GLU A 156 -39.68 -19.89 17.92
N ASN A 157 -38.44 -19.71 17.46
CA ASN A 157 -37.86 -18.40 17.19
C ASN A 157 -38.48 -17.77 15.93
N ILE A 158 -38.70 -18.53 14.86
CA ILE A 158 -39.29 -17.98 13.62
C ILE A 158 -40.80 -17.74 13.74
N LYS A 159 -41.50 -18.54 14.57
CA LYS A 159 -42.96 -18.51 14.75
C LYS A 159 -43.50 -17.11 15.05
N GLY A 160 -42.82 -16.35 15.90
CA GLY A 160 -43.23 -15.00 16.31
C GLY A 160 -43.20 -13.97 15.17
N HIS A 161 -42.40 -14.23 14.14
CA HIS A 161 -42.20 -13.31 13.02
C HIS A 161 -43.08 -13.65 11.80
N ILE A 162 -43.83 -14.75 11.83
CA ILE A 162 -44.70 -15.12 10.72
C ILE A 162 -45.89 -14.16 10.64
N VAL A 163 -46.02 -13.50 9.48
CA VAL A 163 -47.05 -12.51 9.18
C VAL A 163 -48.19 -13.11 8.34
N GLN A 164 -49.37 -12.49 8.40
CA GLN A 164 -50.47 -12.85 7.49
C GLN A 164 -50.16 -12.41 6.06
N HIS A 165 -50.55 -13.23 5.09
CA HIS A 165 -50.35 -12.95 3.68
C HIS A 165 -51.54 -13.46 2.84
N ASP A 166 -51.82 -12.79 1.73
CA ASP A 166 -52.82 -13.22 0.75
C ASP A 166 -52.22 -14.23 -0.24
N TRP A 167 -52.57 -15.49 -0.08
CA TRP A 167 -52.09 -16.57 -0.93
C TRP A 167 -53.05 -16.83 -2.07
N LEU A 168 -52.58 -16.63 -3.31
CA LEU A 168 -53.33 -17.05 -4.49
C LEU A 168 -53.37 -18.58 -4.57
N VAL A 169 -54.57 -19.14 -4.68
CA VAL A 169 -54.85 -20.57 -4.84
C VAL A 169 -55.45 -20.81 -6.23
N GLU A 170 -54.77 -21.63 -7.00
CA GLU A 170 -55.24 -22.05 -8.32
C GLU A 170 -56.43 -22.99 -8.17
N ALA A 171 -57.52 -22.71 -8.87
CA ALA A 171 -58.68 -23.58 -8.89
C ALA A 171 -58.68 -24.48 -10.12
N ASN A 172 -59.34 -25.62 -9.97
CA ASN A 172 -59.52 -26.57 -11.05
C ASN A 172 -60.82 -26.27 -11.81
N LYS A 173 -60.71 -25.81 -13.06
CA LYS A 173 -61.87 -25.51 -13.92
C LYS A 173 -62.77 -26.72 -14.17
N ASN A 174 -62.23 -27.94 -14.04
CA ASN A 174 -62.95 -29.20 -14.22
C ASN A 174 -63.23 -29.92 -12.88
N ALA A 175 -63.21 -29.20 -11.76
CA ALA A 175 -63.47 -29.80 -10.45
C ALA A 175 -64.91 -30.35 -10.36
N PRO A 176 -65.17 -31.41 -9.56
CA PRO A 176 -66.52 -31.86 -9.26
C PRO A 176 -67.39 -30.75 -8.64
N GLU A 177 -68.70 -30.90 -8.70
CA GLU A 177 -69.64 -29.99 -8.05
C GLU A 177 -69.36 -29.88 -6.54
N GLY A 178 -69.29 -28.66 -6.01
CA GLY A 178 -68.93 -28.38 -4.61
C GLY A 178 -67.47 -27.96 -4.38
N TYR A 179 -66.65 -27.86 -5.43
CA TYR A 179 -65.25 -27.43 -5.36
C TYR A 179 -64.99 -26.13 -6.13
N PRO A 180 -63.97 -25.33 -5.74
CA PRO A 180 -63.60 -24.10 -6.45
C PRO A 180 -63.24 -24.38 -7.92
N THR A 181 -63.89 -23.64 -8.84
CA THR A 181 -63.63 -23.69 -10.29
C THR A 181 -62.95 -22.45 -10.84
N THR A 182 -62.84 -21.39 -10.02
CA THR A 182 -62.16 -20.13 -10.29
C THR A 182 -61.12 -19.86 -9.22
N ASP A 183 -59.96 -19.35 -9.62
CA ASP A 183 -58.84 -19.06 -8.71
C ASP A 183 -59.33 -18.11 -7.61
N TYR A 184 -58.81 -18.30 -6.40
CA TYR A 184 -59.24 -17.55 -5.22
C TYR A 184 -58.03 -17.25 -4.33
N SER A 185 -58.16 -16.28 -3.44
CA SER A 185 -57.11 -15.94 -2.47
C SER A 185 -57.54 -16.35 -1.06
N VAL A 186 -56.58 -16.79 -0.26
CA VAL A 186 -56.77 -17.04 1.18
C VAL A 186 -55.80 -16.20 1.99
N ASN A 187 -56.31 -15.53 3.01
CA ASN A 187 -55.49 -14.75 3.94
C ASN A 187 -55.09 -15.66 5.11
N CYS A 188 -53.83 -16.07 5.17
CA CYS A 188 -53.33 -16.92 6.26
C CYS A 188 -51.83 -16.74 6.49
N LYS A 189 -51.33 -17.25 7.62
CA LYS A 189 -49.92 -17.12 8.01
C LYS A 189 -49.03 -18.16 7.31
N ILE A 190 -49.46 -19.42 7.34
CA ILE A 190 -48.71 -20.55 6.81
C ILE A 190 -49.44 -21.14 5.61
N SER A 191 -48.70 -21.34 4.53
CA SER A 191 -49.19 -21.93 3.29
C SER A 191 -48.30 -23.09 2.83
N LEU A 192 -48.64 -23.68 1.68
CA LEU A 192 -47.76 -24.55 0.91
C LEU A 192 -47.47 -23.86 -0.42
N LEU A 193 -46.33 -24.12 -1.06
CA LEU A 193 -46.06 -23.57 -2.39
C LEU A 193 -47.17 -23.94 -3.40
N SER A 194 -47.48 -23.01 -4.30
CA SER A 194 -48.21 -23.30 -5.53
C SER A 194 -47.27 -23.78 -6.63
N ILE A 195 -47.81 -24.37 -7.69
CA ILE A 195 -47.02 -24.68 -8.88
C ILE A 195 -46.50 -23.42 -9.58
N THR A 196 -47.24 -22.32 -9.55
CA THR A 196 -46.82 -21.05 -10.15
C THR A 196 -45.62 -20.46 -9.38
N GLU A 197 -45.65 -20.46 -8.04
CA GLU A 197 -44.49 -20.03 -7.25
C GLU A 197 -43.31 -20.98 -7.40
N TYR A 198 -43.55 -22.30 -7.39
CA TYR A 198 -42.48 -23.26 -7.64
C TYR A 198 -41.82 -23.00 -8.99
N ALA A 199 -42.60 -22.72 -10.03
CA ALA A 199 -42.07 -22.37 -11.35
C ALA A 199 -41.22 -21.09 -11.33
N LYS A 200 -41.64 -20.07 -10.58
CA LYS A 200 -40.90 -18.81 -10.41
C LYS A 200 -39.59 -19.01 -9.63
N TYR A 201 -39.62 -19.77 -8.54
CA TYR A 201 -38.53 -19.84 -7.57
C TYR A 201 -37.74 -21.15 -7.58
N ALA A 202 -38.00 -22.07 -8.51
CA ALA A 202 -37.32 -23.37 -8.58
C ALA A 202 -35.78 -23.26 -8.47
N LYS A 203 -35.18 -22.26 -9.12
CA LYS A 203 -33.73 -21.98 -9.08
C LYS A 203 -33.19 -21.61 -7.70
N LYS A 204 -34.03 -21.05 -6.83
CA LYS A 204 -33.69 -20.72 -5.44
C LYS A 204 -33.92 -21.92 -4.52
N ILE A 205 -34.90 -22.76 -4.85
CA ILE A 205 -35.35 -23.86 -3.98
C ILE A 205 -34.43 -25.09 -3.99
N GLY A 206 -33.87 -25.45 -5.14
CA GLY A 206 -33.13 -26.71 -5.25
C GLY A 206 -34.04 -27.96 -5.36
N TRP A 207 -33.46 -29.14 -5.17
CA TRP A 207 -34.15 -30.43 -5.03
C TRP A 207 -33.63 -31.21 -3.81
N GLY A 208 -34.51 -31.90 -3.10
CA GLY A 208 -34.23 -32.56 -1.81
C GLY A 208 -35.04 -31.98 -0.65
N ALA A 209 -34.98 -32.62 0.51
CA ALA A 209 -35.57 -32.13 1.76
C ALA A 209 -34.74 -32.63 2.95
N TYR A 210 -34.84 -31.95 4.09
CA TYR A 210 -34.15 -32.33 5.30
C TYR A 210 -35.09 -33.09 6.24
N VAL A 211 -34.58 -34.15 6.85
CA VAL A 211 -35.26 -34.91 7.91
C VAL A 211 -34.29 -34.99 9.07
N ASN A 212 -34.64 -34.35 10.19
CA ASN A 212 -33.82 -34.33 11.41
C ASN A 212 -32.35 -34.00 11.11
N GLY A 213 -32.12 -32.92 10.33
CA GLY A 213 -30.77 -32.46 9.94
C GLY A 213 -30.08 -33.26 8.84
N THR A 214 -30.71 -34.31 8.30
CA THR A 214 -30.14 -35.12 7.21
C THR A 214 -30.85 -34.86 5.90
N MET A 215 -30.12 -34.42 4.88
CA MET A 215 -30.67 -34.26 3.53
C MET A 215 -31.04 -35.62 2.94
N THR A 216 -32.29 -35.77 2.53
CA THR A 216 -32.86 -36.94 1.87
C THR A 216 -33.55 -36.54 0.56
N SER A 217 -33.68 -37.50 -0.36
CA SER A 217 -34.23 -37.23 -1.70
C SER A 217 -35.01 -38.40 -2.30
N GLY A 218 -34.77 -39.65 -1.92
CA GLY A 218 -35.40 -40.83 -2.53
C GLY A 218 -36.83 -41.08 -2.04
N GLY A 219 -37.80 -41.21 -2.96
CA GLY A 219 -39.15 -41.70 -2.64
C GLY A 219 -40.10 -40.71 -1.95
N ILE A 220 -39.72 -39.43 -1.82
CA ILE A 220 -40.47 -38.43 -1.06
C ILE A 220 -41.28 -37.53 -2.00
N HIS A 221 -42.58 -37.38 -1.69
CA HIS A 221 -43.50 -36.46 -2.34
C HIS A 221 -43.83 -35.31 -1.39
N ILE A 222 -43.77 -34.06 -1.84
CA ILE A 222 -44.05 -32.85 -1.04
C ILE A 222 -45.32 -32.20 -1.56
N PHE A 223 -46.25 -31.81 -0.69
CA PHE A 223 -47.50 -31.16 -1.11
C PHE A 223 -47.30 -29.75 -1.68
N PHE A 224 -48.08 -29.44 -2.71
CA PHE A 224 -48.41 -28.09 -3.12
C PHE A 224 -49.86 -27.76 -2.75
N ARG A 225 -50.19 -26.47 -2.64
CA ARG A 225 -51.59 -26.02 -2.52
C ARG A 225 -52.37 -26.10 -3.84
N SER A 226 -51.69 -26.31 -4.96
CA SER A 226 -52.31 -26.43 -6.30
C SER A 226 -53.01 -27.79 -6.51
N PRO A 227 -54.22 -27.83 -7.09
CA PRO A 227 -54.97 -29.06 -7.33
C PRO A 227 -54.50 -29.86 -8.57
N VAL A 228 -54.78 -31.17 -8.59
CA VAL A 228 -54.46 -32.10 -9.71
C VAL A 228 -55.64 -32.28 -10.67
N GLY A 229 -55.42 -31.97 -11.96
CA GLY A 229 -56.22 -32.51 -13.08
C GLY A 229 -57.74 -32.40 -12.90
N ASN A 230 -58.50 -33.49 -13.08
CA ASN A 230 -59.95 -33.58 -12.85
C ASN A 230 -60.30 -34.27 -11.52
N ARG A 231 -59.40 -34.23 -10.52
CA ARG A 231 -59.51 -34.95 -9.26
C ARG A 231 -59.61 -33.99 -8.06
N THR A 232 -59.95 -34.53 -6.90
CA THR A 232 -60.04 -33.83 -5.61
C THR A 232 -58.70 -33.81 -4.84
N ASN A 233 -57.58 -34.16 -5.47
CA ASN A 233 -56.26 -34.28 -4.82
C ASN A 233 -55.36 -33.06 -5.08
N LEU A 234 -54.44 -32.80 -4.16
CA LEU A 234 -53.36 -31.81 -4.30
C LEU A 234 -52.17 -32.35 -5.11
N ARG A 235 -51.46 -31.45 -5.78
CA ARG A 235 -50.23 -31.77 -6.53
C ARG A 235 -49.08 -32.05 -5.57
N THR A 236 -48.10 -32.82 -6.05
CA THR A 236 -46.88 -33.05 -5.29
C THR A 236 -45.62 -32.81 -6.11
N LEU A 237 -44.56 -32.41 -5.42
CA LEU A 237 -43.18 -32.36 -5.90
C LEU A 237 -42.45 -33.63 -5.50
N TYR A 238 -41.80 -34.31 -6.43
CA TYR A 238 -40.95 -35.47 -6.15
C TYR A 238 -39.52 -35.02 -5.82
N ALA A 239 -39.10 -35.20 -4.57
CA ALA A 239 -37.85 -34.63 -4.05
C ALA A 239 -36.59 -35.20 -4.73
N GLN A 240 -36.67 -36.37 -5.37
CA GLN A 240 -35.51 -37.02 -6.02
C GLN A 240 -35.09 -36.33 -7.32
N SER A 241 -36.04 -35.77 -8.05
CA SER A 241 -35.82 -35.26 -9.40
C SER A 241 -36.36 -33.84 -9.61
N GLY A 242 -36.99 -33.25 -8.58
CA GLY A 242 -37.70 -31.98 -8.72
C GLY A 242 -38.91 -32.06 -9.66
N CYS A 243 -39.32 -33.26 -10.09
CA CYS A 243 -40.44 -33.40 -11.02
C CYS A 243 -41.78 -33.28 -10.29
N THR A 244 -42.73 -32.62 -10.91
CA THR A 244 -44.09 -32.52 -10.36
C THR A 244 -44.90 -33.74 -10.80
N ALA A 245 -45.59 -34.38 -9.87
CA ALA A 245 -46.24 -35.67 -10.11
C ALA A 245 -47.75 -35.61 -9.84
N ASN A 246 -48.53 -36.21 -10.75
CA ASN A 246 -49.99 -36.36 -10.68
C ASN A 246 -50.38 -37.70 -10.04
N VAL A 247 -50.03 -37.93 -8.77
CA VAL A 247 -50.20 -39.25 -8.13
C VAL A 247 -51.30 -39.18 -7.06
N ALA A 248 -52.37 -39.96 -7.26
CA ALA A 248 -53.49 -40.03 -6.31
C ALA A 248 -53.24 -40.97 -5.12
N SER A 249 -52.36 -41.95 -5.27
CA SER A 249 -52.04 -42.95 -4.23
C SER A 249 -51.09 -42.44 -3.13
N SER A 250 -50.50 -41.25 -3.29
CA SER A 250 -49.51 -40.68 -2.37
C SER A 250 -50.08 -39.67 -1.37
N TYR A 251 -51.39 -39.40 -1.35
CA TYR A 251 -51.98 -38.46 -0.38
C TYR A 251 -51.70 -38.88 1.08
N ALA A 252 -51.62 -40.19 1.34
CA ALA A 252 -51.29 -40.74 2.66
C ALA A 252 -49.78 -40.72 2.98
N THR A 253 -48.90 -40.55 2.00
CA THR A 253 -47.43 -40.66 2.17
C THR A 253 -46.67 -39.38 1.84
N ALA A 254 -47.35 -38.40 1.22
CA ALA A 254 -46.77 -37.10 0.90
C ALA A 254 -46.57 -36.28 2.18
N GLN A 255 -45.51 -35.48 2.15
CA GLN A 255 -44.93 -34.78 3.27
C GLN A 255 -45.17 -33.27 3.12
N ILE A 256 -45.10 -32.58 4.25
CA ILE A 256 -45.38 -31.16 4.35
C ILE A 256 -44.06 -30.37 4.38
N ARG A 257 -43.97 -29.36 3.50
CA ARG A 257 -42.96 -28.29 3.54
C ARG A 257 -43.69 -26.95 3.54
N PRO A 258 -43.78 -26.28 4.69
CA PRO A 258 -44.47 -25.00 4.80
C PRO A 258 -43.76 -23.88 4.04
N ALA A 259 -44.55 -22.91 3.60
CA ALA A 259 -44.10 -21.64 3.04
C ALA A 259 -44.84 -20.49 3.74
N PHE A 260 -44.13 -19.43 4.10
CA PHE A 260 -44.71 -18.30 4.84
C PHE A 260 -43.88 -17.03 4.67
N TYR A 261 -44.47 -15.88 4.98
CA TYR A 261 -43.72 -14.62 5.07
C TYR A 261 -43.29 -14.36 6.51
N ILE A 262 -42.08 -13.84 6.69
CA ILE A 262 -41.59 -13.36 8.00
C ILE A 262 -41.26 -11.87 7.94
N SER A 263 -41.40 -11.17 9.07
CA SER A 263 -40.91 -9.79 9.19
C SER A 263 -39.38 -9.73 9.21
N GLU A 264 -38.81 -8.58 8.79
CA GLU A 264 -37.37 -8.33 8.83
C GLU A 264 -36.75 -8.46 10.23
N ASN A 265 -37.54 -8.26 11.28
CA ASN A 265 -37.11 -8.37 12.68
C ASN A 265 -36.56 -9.75 13.02
N TYR A 266 -36.95 -10.82 12.32
CA TYR A 266 -36.36 -12.13 12.54
C TYR A 266 -34.82 -12.09 12.39
N PHE A 267 -34.32 -11.41 11.35
CA PHE A 267 -32.89 -11.27 11.08
C PHE A 267 -32.20 -10.27 12.03
N ARG A 268 -32.97 -9.42 12.73
CA ARG A 268 -32.47 -8.48 13.76
C ARG A 268 -32.34 -9.11 15.14
N GLU A 269 -33.15 -10.14 15.41
CA GLU A 269 -33.33 -10.69 16.75
C GLU A 269 -32.76 -12.10 16.91
N ASN A 270 -32.40 -12.78 15.80
CA ASN A 270 -31.97 -14.17 15.83
C ASN A 270 -30.61 -14.37 15.14
N LYS A 271 -29.70 -15.08 15.82
CA LYS A 271 -28.44 -15.54 15.22
C LYS A 271 -28.70 -16.72 14.29
N LEU A 272 -28.19 -16.63 13.06
CA LEU A 272 -28.18 -17.74 12.11
C LEU A 272 -26.91 -18.57 12.30
N THR A 273 -27.00 -19.88 12.08
CA THR A 273 -25.87 -20.82 12.17
C THR A 273 -25.21 -21.12 10.83
N GLY A 274 -25.87 -20.74 9.73
CA GLY A 274 -25.38 -20.87 8.37
C GLY A 274 -26.20 -20.02 7.42
N TYR A 275 -25.56 -19.41 6.43
CA TYR A 275 -26.24 -18.52 5.47
C TYR A 275 -25.41 -18.36 4.20
N GLY A 276 -26.08 -18.24 3.06
CA GLY A 276 -25.45 -17.87 1.79
C GLY A 276 -25.30 -16.36 1.59
N ASN A 277 -24.61 -15.97 0.52
CA ASN A 277 -24.30 -14.56 0.24
C ASN A 277 -25.54 -13.66 0.12
N PHE A 278 -26.66 -14.18 -0.42
CA PHE A 278 -27.90 -13.38 -0.51
C PHE A 278 -28.48 -13.13 0.89
N VAL A 279 -28.47 -14.14 1.76
CA VAL A 279 -28.93 -13.98 3.14
C VAL A 279 -27.95 -13.13 3.96
N SER A 280 -26.64 -13.21 3.70
CA SER A 280 -25.64 -12.32 4.30
C SER A 280 -25.95 -10.84 4.04
N ALA A 281 -26.41 -10.50 2.82
CA ALA A 281 -26.83 -9.15 2.49
C ALA A 281 -28.06 -8.71 3.29
N ILE A 282 -29.03 -9.61 3.52
CA ILE A 282 -30.18 -9.36 4.38
C ILE A 282 -29.74 -9.11 5.83
N ILE A 283 -28.82 -9.92 6.36
CA ILE A 283 -28.29 -9.72 7.72
C ILE A 283 -27.62 -8.35 7.82
N LYS A 284 -26.77 -7.98 6.84
CA LYS A 284 -26.10 -6.68 6.76
C LYS A 284 -27.08 -5.51 6.73
N GLU A 285 -28.13 -5.58 5.92
CA GLU A 285 -29.13 -4.52 5.81
C GLU A 285 -29.89 -4.29 7.13
N ASN A 286 -30.09 -5.35 7.90
CA ASN A 286 -30.91 -5.33 9.09
C ASN A 286 -30.12 -5.15 10.40
N ASN A 287 -28.79 -5.11 10.37
CA ASN A 287 -27.99 -5.10 11.60
C ASN A 287 -26.82 -4.12 11.53
N THR A 288 -26.41 -3.66 12.71
CA THR A 288 -25.08 -3.04 12.89
C THR A 288 -24.10 -4.11 13.35
N ARG A 289 -22.81 -3.82 13.27
CA ARG A 289 -21.78 -4.71 13.84
C ARG A 289 -22.03 -4.98 15.32
N ASP A 290 -22.39 -3.95 16.08
CA ASP A 290 -22.65 -4.07 17.52
C ASP A 290 -23.88 -4.93 17.81
N SER A 291 -24.97 -4.78 17.05
CA SER A 291 -26.14 -5.64 17.23
C SER A 291 -25.83 -7.10 16.91
N LEU A 292 -25.00 -7.38 15.89
CA LEU A 292 -24.54 -8.75 15.62
C LEU A 292 -23.65 -9.31 16.75
N LYS A 293 -22.80 -8.48 17.38
CA LYS A 293 -22.03 -8.92 18.56
C LYS A 293 -22.94 -9.29 19.72
N GLU A 294 -23.97 -8.49 19.98
CA GLU A 294 -24.98 -8.75 21.03
C GLU A 294 -25.76 -10.04 20.76
N LEU A 295 -26.03 -10.36 19.48
CA LEU A 295 -26.62 -11.63 19.06
C LEU A 295 -25.63 -12.82 19.13
N GLY A 296 -24.35 -12.57 19.39
CA GLY A 296 -23.33 -13.60 19.57
C GLY A 296 -22.59 -14.02 18.31
N TYR A 297 -22.58 -13.22 17.25
CA TYR A 297 -21.68 -13.42 16.11
C TYR A 297 -20.23 -13.10 16.51
N SER A 298 -19.28 -13.91 16.05
CA SER A 298 -17.85 -13.68 16.22
C SER A 298 -17.36 -12.55 15.30
N ASP A 299 -16.20 -11.96 15.63
CA ASP A 299 -15.60 -10.92 14.79
C ASP A 299 -15.31 -11.40 13.36
N GLU A 300 -14.98 -12.69 13.18
CA GLU A 300 -14.75 -13.29 11.87
C GLU A 300 -16.05 -13.38 11.04
N GLU A 301 -17.14 -13.84 11.65
CA GLU A 301 -18.47 -13.87 11.00
C GLU A 301 -18.93 -12.46 10.62
N ILE A 302 -18.77 -11.49 11.53
CA ILE A 302 -19.15 -10.09 11.29
C ILE A 302 -18.33 -9.48 10.16
N ASN A 303 -17.01 -9.72 10.13
CA ASN A 303 -16.17 -9.22 9.06
C ASN A 303 -16.59 -9.81 7.70
N GLY A 304 -16.93 -11.10 7.66
CA GLY A 304 -17.49 -11.72 6.44
C GLY A 304 -18.79 -11.06 5.98
N ILE A 305 -19.73 -10.79 6.89
CA ILE A 305 -21.01 -10.13 6.57
C ILE A 305 -20.81 -8.70 6.03
N PHE A 306 -19.86 -7.97 6.61
CA PHE A 306 -19.57 -6.58 6.28
C PHE A 306 -18.42 -6.42 5.28
N THR A 307 -18.08 -7.44 4.49
CA THR A 307 -17.10 -7.31 3.40
C THR A 307 -17.74 -6.64 2.17
N ASP A 308 -17.03 -5.68 1.56
CA ASP A 308 -17.36 -5.08 0.27
C ASP A 308 -16.17 -5.25 -0.69
N GLU A 309 -16.28 -6.23 -1.59
CA GLU A 309 -15.21 -6.58 -2.53
C GLU A 309 -14.88 -5.46 -3.54
N SER A 310 -15.73 -4.43 -3.65
CA SER A 310 -15.46 -3.27 -4.52
C SER A 310 -14.48 -2.28 -3.91
N LEU A 311 -14.28 -2.31 -2.59
CA LEU A 311 -13.35 -1.44 -1.88
C LEU A 311 -11.93 -2.01 -2.02
N THR A 312 -11.17 -1.44 -2.94
CA THR A 312 -9.87 -1.95 -3.38
C THR A 312 -8.81 -0.85 -3.50
N PHE A 313 -7.55 -1.27 -3.51
CA PHE A 313 -6.38 -0.41 -3.68
C PHE A 313 -5.62 -0.75 -4.98
N ASP A 314 -5.24 0.27 -5.75
CA ASP A 314 -4.37 0.13 -6.92
C ASP A 314 -2.94 -0.22 -6.53
N SER A 315 -2.44 0.34 -5.43
CA SER A 315 -1.13 0.02 -4.86
C SER A 315 -1.09 0.23 -3.36
N VAL A 316 -0.25 -0.55 -2.68
CA VAL A 316 0.12 -0.33 -1.27
C VAL A 316 1.63 -0.35 -1.21
N THR A 317 2.25 0.65 -0.59
CA THR A 317 3.71 0.80 -0.54
C THR A 317 4.18 1.09 0.86
N VAL A 318 5.34 0.52 1.21
CA VAL A 318 6.05 0.81 2.46
C VAL A 318 7.28 1.66 2.16
N SER A 319 7.44 2.78 2.87
CA SER A 319 8.57 3.69 2.70
C SER A 319 9.37 3.83 4.00
N GLY A 320 10.69 3.99 3.89
CA GLY A 320 11.62 4.19 4.99
C GLY A 320 13.00 3.62 4.67
N ASP A 321 14.04 4.02 5.41
CA ASP A 321 15.44 3.67 5.12
C ASP A 321 15.80 2.20 5.43
N GLY A 322 14.94 1.51 6.19
CA GLY A 322 15.08 0.12 6.59
C GLY A 322 16.08 -0.06 7.73
N LEU A 323 16.47 0.98 8.46
CA LEU A 323 17.41 0.87 9.57
C LEU A 323 16.74 0.44 10.86
N ILE A 324 17.46 -0.32 11.67
CA ILE A 324 17.01 -0.64 13.03
C ILE A 324 16.83 0.66 13.83
N GLY A 325 15.68 0.83 14.47
CA GLY A 325 15.31 2.03 15.23
C GLY A 325 14.62 3.12 14.40
N SER A 326 14.63 3.03 13.06
CA SER A 326 13.92 3.97 12.19
C SER A 326 12.47 3.54 11.94
N GLU A 327 11.60 4.50 11.62
CA GLU A 327 10.20 4.26 11.28
C GLU A 327 10.02 3.97 9.79
N LEU A 328 9.19 2.98 9.50
CA LEU A 328 8.57 2.76 8.20
C LEU A 328 7.18 3.38 8.22
N SER A 329 6.74 3.88 7.07
CA SER A 329 5.37 4.37 6.86
C SER A 329 4.70 3.56 5.75
N VAL A 330 3.40 3.31 5.88
CA VAL A 330 2.61 2.70 4.82
C VAL A 330 1.74 3.73 4.11
N SER A 331 1.68 3.66 2.79
CA SER A 331 0.79 4.45 1.97
C SER A 331 0.00 3.55 1.03
N ALA A 332 -1.24 3.95 0.72
CA ALA A 332 -2.12 3.21 -0.15
C ALA A 332 -2.78 4.15 -1.15
N VAL A 333 -2.94 3.68 -2.39
CA VAL A 333 -3.64 4.39 -3.46
C VAL A 333 -4.95 3.64 -3.72
N TYR A 334 -6.07 4.28 -3.45
CA TYR A 334 -7.39 3.74 -3.71
C TYR A 334 -7.64 3.61 -5.20
N SER A 335 -8.35 2.55 -5.61
CA SER A 335 -8.86 2.47 -6.98
C SER A 335 -9.88 3.59 -7.25
N ASP A 336 -10.07 3.95 -8.52
CA ASP A 336 -10.87 5.12 -8.93
C ASP A 336 -12.28 5.13 -8.29
N GLY A 337 -12.62 6.25 -7.64
CA GLY A 337 -13.90 6.46 -6.96
C GLY A 337 -14.12 5.66 -5.66
N VAL A 338 -13.13 4.89 -5.17
CA VAL A 338 -13.24 4.13 -3.91
C VAL A 338 -12.99 5.02 -2.69
N GLU A 339 -12.03 5.93 -2.76
CA GLU A 339 -11.63 6.79 -1.64
C GLU A 339 -12.81 7.61 -1.08
N GLU A 340 -13.69 8.11 -1.95
CA GLU A 340 -14.88 8.90 -1.58
C GLU A 340 -15.90 8.13 -0.73
N LYS A 341 -15.81 6.79 -0.73
CA LYS A 341 -16.67 5.89 0.05
C LYS A 341 -16.02 5.48 1.39
N CYS A 342 -14.75 5.81 1.58
CA CYS A 342 -13.92 5.32 2.68
C CYS A 342 -13.69 6.35 3.77
N ASP A 343 -13.65 5.88 5.02
CA ASP A 343 -13.01 6.60 6.10
C ASP A 343 -11.53 6.24 6.10
N THR A 344 -10.70 7.11 5.52
CA THR A 344 -9.26 6.87 5.38
C THR A 344 -8.55 6.79 6.73
N SER A 345 -9.15 7.29 7.81
CA SER A 345 -8.60 7.20 9.18
C SER A 345 -8.94 5.88 9.88
N ALA A 346 -9.93 5.15 9.37
CA ALA A 346 -10.38 3.87 9.92
C ALA A 346 -9.75 2.66 9.22
N ALA A 347 -8.85 2.87 8.25
CA ALA A 347 -8.19 1.79 7.54
C ALA A 347 -7.45 0.86 8.51
N ILE A 348 -7.59 -0.45 8.32
CA ILE A 348 -6.96 -1.45 9.18
C ILE A 348 -5.59 -1.78 8.61
N ILE A 349 -4.56 -1.56 9.41
CA ILE A 349 -3.16 -1.76 9.01
C ILE A 349 -2.57 -2.91 9.82
N LYS A 350 -1.76 -3.75 9.15
CA LYS A 350 -0.98 -4.82 9.81
C LYS A 350 0.41 -4.85 9.23
N TRP A 351 1.41 -5.08 10.08
CA TRP A 351 2.80 -5.25 9.64
C TRP A 351 3.24 -6.72 9.65
N TYR A 352 4.17 -7.06 8.77
CA TYR A 352 4.64 -8.42 8.54
C TYR A 352 6.14 -8.48 8.32
N GLU A 353 6.76 -9.60 8.71
CA GLU A 353 8.18 -9.88 8.51
C GLU A 353 8.42 -11.20 7.79
N SER A 354 9.51 -11.30 7.03
CA SER A 354 9.98 -12.55 6.43
C SER A 354 11.51 -12.61 6.37
N ALA A 355 12.10 -13.80 6.47
CA ALA A 355 13.55 -13.98 6.28
C ALA A 355 14.00 -13.81 4.82
N THR A 356 13.07 -13.83 3.86
CA THR A 356 13.35 -13.71 2.42
C THR A 356 12.38 -12.76 1.75
N GLU A 357 12.85 -11.96 0.78
CA GLU A 357 12.07 -10.90 0.12
C GLU A 357 10.74 -11.36 -0.50
N ASN A 358 10.73 -12.58 -1.07
CA ASN A 358 9.56 -13.18 -1.70
C ASN A 358 9.06 -14.42 -0.92
N GLY A 359 9.35 -14.47 0.38
CA GLY A 359 8.99 -15.60 1.25
C GLY A 359 7.57 -15.54 1.77
N GLU A 360 7.27 -16.49 2.65
CA GLU A 360 6.08 -16.40 3.50
C GLU A 360 6.30 -15.33 4.58
N TYR A 361 5.32 -14.44 4.74
CA TYR A 361 5.37 -13.32 5.66
C TYR A 361 4.54 -13.62 6.92
N ALA A 362 5.15 -13.47 8.09
CA ALA A 362 4.49 -13.65 9.38
C ALA A 362 4.05 -12.30 9.95
N LYS A 363 2.82 -12.23 10.51
CA LYS A 363 2.29 -11.00 11.14
C LYS A 363 3.13 -10.62 12.35
N ILE A 364 3.49 -9.35 12.45
CA ILE A 364 4.13 -8.74 13.62
C ILE A 364 3.03 -8.35 14.62
N GLY A 365 3.02 -8.98 15.79
CA GLY A 365 1.98 -8.75 16.80
C GLY A 365 2.04 -7.34 17.39
N GLY A 366 0.89 -6.66 17.46
CA GLY A 366 0.76 -5.33 18.07
C GLY A 366 1.20 -4.16 17.17
N ALA A 367 1.66 -4.43 15.95
CA ALA A 367 2.02 -3.41 14.97
C ALA A 367 0.83 -3.15 14.02
N GLU A 368 0.02 -2.14 14.37
CA GLU A 368 -1.23 -1.80 13.66
C GLU A 368 -1.33 -0.29 13.34
N GLY A 369 -0.25 0.47 13.58
CA GLY A 369 -0.15 1.89 13.21
C GLY A 369 0.15 2.10 11.73
N ASP A 370 -0.07 3.32 11.27
CA ASP A 370 0.37 3.81 9.95
C ASP A 370 1.90 3.91 9.82
N THR A 371 2.59 3.88 10.96
CA THR A 371 4.03 3.68 11.06
C THR A 371 4.41 2.40 11.81
N TYR A 372 5.62 1.92 11.54
CA TYR A 372 6.25 0.82 12.26
C TYR A 372 7.74 1.10 12.50
N THR A 373 8.14 1.17 13.76
CA THR A 373 9.56 1.26 14.14
C THR A 373 10.23 -0.09 14.04
N ILE A 374 11.29 -0.18 13.24
CA ILE A 374 12.03 -1.44 13.03
C ILE A 374 12.78 -1.81 14.31
N GLY A 375 12.46 -2.98 14.86
CA GLY A 375 13.09 -3.52 16.05
C GLY A 375 14.39 -4.26 15.74
N ALA A 376 15.26 -4.40 16.74
CA ALA A 376 16.51 -5.18 16.59
C ALA A 376 16.28 -6.65 16.18
N SER A 377 15.11 -7.23 16.51
CA SER A 377 14.68 -8.57 16.09
C SER A 377 14.48 -8.72 14.59
N ASP A 378 14.33 -7.60 13.89
CA ASP A 378 13.96 -7.57 12.48
C ASP A 378 15.21 -7.55 11.59
N SER A 379 16.39 -7.36 12.19
CA SER A 379 17.68 -7.34 11.51
C SER A 379 17.84 -8.50 10.52
N GLY A 380 18.07 -8.13 9.26
CA GLY A 380 18.23 -9.06 8.13
C GLY A 380 16.92 -9.55 7.50
N LYS A 381 15.76 -9.26 8.09
CA LYS A 381 14.44 -9.62 7.57
C LYS A 381 13.92 -8.58 6.57
N TYR A 382 12.83 -8.92 5.91
CA TYR A 382 12.08 -8.05 5.01
C TYR A 382 10.74 -7.72 5.65
N ILE A 383 10.38 -6.44 5.66
CA ILE A 383 9.17 -5.91 6.27
C ILE A 383 8.18 -5.50 5.18
N LYS A 384 6.91 -5.86 5.38
CA LYS A 384 5.77 -5.47 4.56
C LYS A 384 4.63 -4.99 5.45
N ALA A 385 3.69 -4.26 4.86
CA ALA A 385 2.43 -3.90 5.50
C ALA A 385 1.26 -4.39 4.66
N SER A 386 0.12 -4.66 5.28
CA SER A 386 -1.17 -4.77 4.60
C SER A 386 -2.08 -3.64 5.04
N VAL A 387 -2.93 -3.21 4.11
CA VAL A 387 -3.97 -2.22 4.38
C VAL A 387 -5.31 -2.80 3.92
N THR A 388 -6.33 -2.66 4.77
CA THR A 388 -7.72 -3.00 4.44
C THR A 388 -8.54 -1.72 4.51
N PRO A 389 -9.22 -1.30 3.41
CA PRO A 389 -10.00 -0.07 3.43
C PRO A 389 -11.27 -0.28 4.26
N VAL A 390 -11.73 0.78 4.91
CA VAL A 390 -12.97 0.78 5.69
C VAL A 390 -13.89 1.87 5.13
N SER A 391 -15.09 1.48 4.73
CA SER A 391 -16.10 2.43 4.24
C SER A 391 -16.70 3.26 5.36
N LEU A 392 -17.34 4.37 5.01
CA LEU A 392 -18.07 5.24 5.95
C LEU A 392 -19.20 4.51 6.72
N ASP A 393 -19.69 3.39 6.20
CA ASP A 393 -20.69 2.54 6.86
C ASP A 393 -20.08 1.41 7.72
N GLY A 394 -18.74 1.34 7.81
CA GLY A 394 -18.01 0.33 8.56
C GLY A 394 -17.83 -1.02 7.84
N SER A 395 -18.12 -1.10 6.54
CA SER A 395 -17.76 -2.27 5.72
C SER A 395 -16.25 -2.32 5.48
N HIS A 396 -15.69 -3.53 5.42
CA HIS A 396 -14.27 -3.74 5.13
C HIS A 396 -14.09 -4.12 3.66
N GLY A 397 -13.07 -3.58 3.01
CA GLY A 397 -12.70 -4.02 1.68
C GLY A 397 -11.73 -5.18 1.63
N ILE A 398 -11.10 -5.32 0.46
CA ILE A 398 -10.09 -6.36 0.24
C ILE A 398 -8.75 -5.90 0.82
N GLU A 399 -8.21 -6.71 1.73
CA GLU A 399 -6.86 -6.52 2.25
C GLU A 399 -5.84 -6.63 1.11
N LYS A 400 -4.95 -5.63 1.00
CA LYS A 400 -3.84 -5.65 0.06
C LYS A 400 -2.51 -5.53 0.81
N ILE A 401 -1.62 -6.49 0.55
CA ILE A 401 -0.22 -6.46 1.02
C ILE A 401 0.58 -5.51 0.12
N SER A 402 1.57 -4.83 0.69
CA SER A 402 2.45 -3.91 -0.02
C SER A 402 3.17 -4.57 -1.19
N ASP A 403 3.24 -3.83 -2.29
CA ASP A 403 3.87 -4.24 -3.54
C ASP A 403 5.39 -4.41 -3.36
N ASN A 404 5.99 -3.56 -2.53
CA ASN A 404 7.40 -3.63 -2.15
C ASN A 404 7.61 -4.21 -0.74
N ALA A 405 8.84 -4.64 -0.48
CA ALA A 405 9.32 -4.98 0.85
C ALA A 405 10.50 -4.07 1.21
N VAL A 406 10.60 -3.69 2.48
CA VAL A 406 11.78 -2.97 2.99
C VAL A 406 12.66 -3.95 3.75
N LYS A 407 13.91 -4.12 3.32
CA LYS A 407 14.87 -4.93 4.07
C LYS A 407 15.29 -4.20 5.33
N ALA A 408 15.03 -4.80 6.49
CA ALA A 408 15.59 -4.37 7.76
C ALA A 408 17.10 -4.64 7.75
N LYS A 409 17.90 -3.58 7.65
CA LYS A 409 19.35 -3.62 7.57
C LYS A 409 19.90 -3.64 9.00
N GLY A 410 20.40 -4.80 9.41
CA GLY A 410 21.34 -4.89 10.53
C GLY A 410 22.66 -4.21 10.20
N HIS A 411 23.40 -3.76 11.21
CA HIS A 411 24.51 -2.84 11.02
C HIS A 411 25.91 -3.48 10.96
N ILE A 412 26.01 -4.79 10.71
CA ILE A 412 27.26 -5.43 10.28
C ILE A 412 27.02 -6.27 9.01
N ASN A 413 27.52 -5.80 7.87
CA ASN A 413 27.60 -6.62 6.66
C ASN A 413 28.97 -7.33 6.61
N ALA A 414 28.97 -8.66 6.55
CA ALA A 414 30.20 -9.44 6.46
C ALA A 414 30.63 -9.70 4.99
N VAL A 415 31.90 -9.36 4.69
CA VAL A 415 32.88 -9.88 3.66
C VAL A 415 32.99 -9.16 2.27
N VAL A 416 34.14 -8.92 1.56
CA VAL A 416 35.66 -8.80 1.71
C VAL A 416 36.23 -8.30 0.33
N PRO A 417 37.43 -7.63 0.22
CA PRO A 417 38.45 -8.12 -0.75
C PRO A 417 39.90 -8.38 -0.23
N SER A 418 40.34 -9.63 -0.46
CA SER A 418 41.64 -10.23 -0.86
C SER A 418 43.02 -9.91 -0.25
N VAL A 419 43.29 -8.80 0.43
CA VAL A 419 44.66 -8.58 0.96
C VAL A 419 44.64 -7.96 2.36
N LEU A 420 45.04 -8.79 3.33
CA LEU A 420 45.47 -8.35 4.65
C LEU A 420 46.70 -7.44 4.49
N THR A 421 46.58 -6.17 4.89
CA THR A 421 47.75 -5.47 5.41
C THR A 421 47.53 -5.25 6.89
N SER A 422 48.08 -6.14 7.73
CA SER A 422 48.30 -5.77 9.13
C SER A 422 49.25 -4.57 9.10
N THR A 423 48.76 -3.36 9.31
CA THR A 423 49.64 -2.21 9.48
C THR A 423 50.17 -2.25 10.91
N THR A 424 51.24 -3.04 11.12
CA THR A 424 52.10 -2.92 12.30
C THR A 424 53.01 -1.69 12.23
N SER A 425 52.93 -0.93 11.13
CA SER A 425 53.72 0.26 10.87
C SER A 425 53.17 1.47 11.63
N PHE A 426 54.03 2.13 12.40
CA PHE A 426 53.69 3.30 13.21
C PHE A 426 53.97 4.59 12.43
N TYR A 427 53.14 5.61 12.65
CA TYR A 427 53.31 6.92 12.03
C TYR A 427 53.75 7.95 13.10
N THR A 428 55.00 8.40 13.00
CA THR A 428 55.47 9.60 13.70
C THR A 428 55.21 10.81 12.82
N ASN A 429 54.63 11.85 13.41
CA ASN A 429 54.36 13.09 12.69
C ASN A 429 55.68 13.81 12.34
N ASP A 430 56.71 13.79 13.19
CA ASP A 430 58.02 14.44 12.96
C ASP A 430 57.94 15.89 12.41
N GLY A 431 56.82 16.60 12.66
CA GLY A 431 56.55 17.95 12.16
C GLY A 431 55.99 18.04 10.73
N ARG A 432 55.52 16.93 10.14
CA ARG A 432 54.97 16.86 8.77
C ARG A 432 53.52 17.34 8.66
N ILE A 433 52.73 17.19 9.71
CA ILE A 433 51.31 17.55 9.81
C ILE A 433 51.17 18.87 10.54
N SER A 434 50.44 19.81 9.95
CA SER A 434 50.08 21.09 10.57
C SER A 434 49.17 20.90 11.79
N ALA A 435 49.24 21.85 12.74
CA ALA A 435 48.37 21.82 13.92
C ALA A 435 46.89 21.96 13.55
N GLN A 436 46.59 22.79 12.55
CA GLN A 436 45.25 23.04 12.01
C GLN A 436 45.37 23.26 10.50
N SER A 437 44.26 23.13 9.80
CA SER A 437 44.20 23.34 8.35
C SER A 437 43.06 24.30 7.98
N PRO A 438 43.26 25.63 8.18
CA PRO A 438 42.19 26.63 8.05
C PRO A 438 41.52 26.65 6.68
N GLU A 439 42.19 26.22 5.61
CA GLU A 439 41.61 26.17 4.26
C GLU A 439 40.47 25.16 4.12
N ASN A 440 40.47 24.09 4.92
CA ASN A 440 39.42 23.06 4.90
C ASN A 440 38.40 23.25 6.04
N GLU A 441 38.60 24.25 6.89
CA GLU A 441 37.75 24.49 8.05
C GLU A 441 36.49 25.30 7.67
N PHE A 442 35.36 24.95 8.26
CA PHE A 442 34.19 25.83 8.30
C PHE A 442 33.53 25.85 9.67
N VAL A 443 32.84 26.95 9.97
CA VAL A 443 32.10 27.15 11.21
C VAL A 443 30.63 27.30 10.84
N SER A 444 29.82 26.36 11.30
CA SER A 444 28.36 26.44 11.24
C SER A 444 27.83 27.12 12.49
N LYS A 445 26.79 27.95 12.34
CA LYS A 445 26.15 28.62 13.46
C LYS A 445 24.65 28.41 13.40
N ASN A 446 24.11 27.75 14.40
CA ASN A 446 22.69 27.50 14.58
C ASN A 446 22.26 27.81 16.03
N ASP A 447 21.02 27.51 16.37
CA ASP A 447 20.45 27.75 17.70
C ASP A 447 21.17 26.95 18.80
N ASP A 448 21.83 25.85 18.45
CA ASP A 448 22.61 25.00 19.37
C ASP A 448 24.03 25.52 19.62
N GLY A 449 24.50 26.47 18.79
CA GLY A 449 25.77 27.17 18.94
C GLY A 449 26.64 27.16 17.69
N GLU A 450 27.94 27.42 17.89
CA GLU A 450 28.93 27.43 16.80
C GLU A 450 29.70 26.10 16.76
N PHE A 451 29.62 25.38 15.65
CA PHE A 451 30.28 24.09 15.44
C PHE A 451 31.32 24.18 14.35
N THR A 452 32.50 23.61 14.60
CA THR A 452 33.61 23.69 13.65
C THR A 452 33.91 22.34 13.03
N TYR A 453 34.10 22.32 11.72
CA TYR A 453 34.35 21.10 10.96
C TYR A 453 35.49 21.30 9.96
N SER A 454 36.13 20.21 9.58
CA SER A 454 37.01 20.12 8.42
C SER A 454 36.32 19.36 7.29
N LEU A 455 36.26 19.95 6.10
CA LEU A 455 35.81 19.28 4.88
C LEU A 455 36.92 18.41 4.31
N LEU A 456 36.68 17.10 4.22
CA LEU A 456 37.71 16.14 3.81
C LEU A 456 37.60 15.76 2.34
N ASN A 457 36.38 15.54 1.86
CA ASN A 457 36.11 15.08 0.50
C ASN A 457 34.65 15.33 0.11
N THR A 458 34.37 15.21 -1.18
CA THR A 458 33.01 14.99 -1.71
C THR A 458 32.88 13.58 -2.28
N ASP A 459 31.67 13.05 -2.27
CA ASP A 459 31.30 11.78 -2.89
C ASP A 459 29.91 11.90 -3.51
N ILE A 460 29.50 10.94 -4.34
CA ILE A 460 28.13 10.84 -4.83
C ILE A 460 27.40 9.75 -4.03
N LYS A 461 26.37 10.15 -3.27
CA LYS A 461 25.50 9.26 -2.50
C LYS A 461 24.08 9.47 -2.98
N ASP A 462 23.42 8.39 -3.40
CA ASP A 462 22.06 8.46 -3.94
C ASP A 462 21.92 9.57 -5.00
N GLY A 463 22.87 9.60 -5.95
CA GLY A 463 22.94 10.55 -7.07
C GLY A 463 23.06 12.02 -6.71
N ASP A 464 23.24 12.35 -5.43
CA ASP A 464 23.53 13.68 -4.91
C ASP A 464 24.94 13.78 -4.35
N VAL A 465 25.46 15.00 -4.34
CA VAL A 465 26.75 15.29 -3.73
C VAL A 465 26.62 15.18 -2.20
N ALA A 466 27.48 14.38 -1.61
CA ALA A 466 27.65 14.27 -0.17
C ALA A 466 29.03 14.80 0.25
N PHE A 467 29.09 15.42 1.43
CA PHE A 467 30.28 16.09 1.93
C PHE A 467 30.82 15.33 3.14
N LEU A 468 32.00 14.71 3.00
CA LEU A 468 32.68 14.06 4.10
C LEU A 468 33.29 15.12 5.02
N VAL A 469 32.76 15.23 6.22
CA VAL A 469 33.21 16.21 7.21
C VAL A 469 33.71 15.52 8.47
N PHE A 470 34.68 16.14 9.12
CA PHE A 470 35.23 15.72 10.40
C PHE A 470 35.10 16.84 11.41
N SER A 471 34.56 16.55 12.59
CA SER A 471 34.41 17.58 13.61
C SER A 471 35.77 18.05 14.12
N ASN A 472 35.92 19.37 14.22
CA ASN A 472 37.05 20.03 14.87
C ASN A 472 36.83 20.28 16.36
N ASP A 473 35.59 20.09 16.82
CA ASP A 473 35.22 20.13 18.21
C ASP A 473 35.45 18.76 18.88
N ASN A 474 35.81 18.80 20.16
CA ASN A 474 35.97 17.61 20.98
C ASN A 474 34.71 17.36 21.82
N TYR A 475 34.21 16.13 21.77
CA TYR A 475 33.10 15.65 22.56
C TYR A 475 33.62 14.64 23.60
N GLY A 476 33.36 14.91 24.88
CA GLY A 476 33.60 13.98 25.98
C GLY A 476 35.06 13.82 26.40
N ASP A 477 35.24 13.20 27.56
CA ASP A 477 36.51 12.69 28.08
C ASP A 477 36.46 11.16 28.31
N VAL A 478 37.49 10.61 28.96
CA VAL A 478 37.60 9.19 29.33
C VAL A 478 36.37 8.66 30.07
N SER A 479 35.69 9.48 30.89
CA SER A 479 34.50 9.05 31.63
C SER A 479 33.29 8.83 30.72
N THR A 480 33.15 9.63 29.65
CA THR A 480 32.07 9.52 28.65
C THR A 480 32.11 8.19 27.90
N VAL A 481 33.31 7.65 27.71
CA VAL A 481 33.55 6.46 26.88
C VAL A 481 33.93 5.22 27.69
N SER A 482 34.20 5.37 28.99
CA SER A 482 34.73 4.28 29.82
C SER A 482 33.82 3.05 29.83
N GLU A 483 32.52 3.18 30.03
CA GLU A 483 31.58 2.04 30.12
C GLU A 483 31.29 1.36 28.76
N ILE A 484 31.51 2.06 27.65
CA ILE A 484 31.25 1.60 26.27
C ILE A 484 32.51 1.08 25.54
N PHE A 485 33.64 0.94 26.25
CA PHE A 485 34.91 0.41 25.72
C PHE A 485 35.08 -1.11 25.90
N HIS A 486 34.14 -1.81 26.54
CA HIS A 486 34.51 -3.00 27.32
C HIS A 486 34.44 -4.37 26.62
N THR A 487 33.80 -4.57 25.47
CA THR A 487 33.43 -5.94 25.07
C THR A 487 34.34 -6.59 24.03
N ASN A 488 34.72 -5.94 22.91
CA ASN A 488 35.38 -6.69 21.81
C ASN A 488 36.19 -5.92 20.72
N ASN A 489 36.72 -4.70 20.97
CA ASN A 489 37.46 -3.92 19.95
C ASN A 489 36.72 -3.77 18.60
N THR A 490 35.41 -4.03 18.56
CA THR A 490 34.57 -3.80 17.39
C THR A 490 34.18 -2.33 17.37
N PHE A 491 33.98 -1.80 16.17
CA PHE A 491 33.11 -0.68 15.91
C PHE A 491 31.78 -1.26 15.40
N ASN A 492 30.76 -1.33 16.26
CA ASN A 492 29.49 -2.00 15.99
C ASN A 492 28.30 -1.22 16.57
N PRO A 493 27.45 -0.60 15.73
CA PRO A 493 26.33 0.20 16.23
C PRO A 493 25.14 -0.63 16.74
N ASP A 494 25.12 -1.94 16.53
CA ASP A 494 24.08 -2.84 17.09
C ASP A 494 24.34 -3.22 18.56
N ASP A 495 25.58 -3.07 19.03
CA ASP A 495 25.96 -3.45 20.39
C ASP A 495 25.83 -2.25 21.33
N LYS A 496 24.85 -2.29 22.23
CA LYS A 496 24.58 -1.24 23.23
C LYS A 496 25.77 -0.89 24.12
N THR A 497 26.76 -1.77 24.20
CA THR A 497 28.00 -1.56 24.96
C THR A 497 29.14 -0.99 24.12
N ASN A 498 28.86 -0.58 22.88
CA ASN A 498 29.85 -0.13 21.90
C ASN A 498 29.73 1.37 21.61
N ILE A 499 30.86 2.02 21.36
CA ILE A 499 30.89 3.44 21.00
C ILE A 499 30.13 3.77 19.70
N ALA A 500 30.09 2.86 18.73
CA ALA A 500 29.32 3.08 17.50
C ALA A 500 27.82 3.17 17.78
N HIS A 501 27.32 2.42 18.76
CA HIS A 501 25.91 2.48 19.18
C HIS A 501 25.62 3.83 19.80
N TRP A 502 26.46 4.22 20.77
CA TRP A 502 26.34 5.52 21.43
C TRP A 502 26.36 6.70 20.45
N LEU A 503 27.28 6.66 19.47
CA LEU A 503 27.39 7.69 18.43
C LEU A 503 26.13 7.84 17.57
N ASN A 504 25.40 6.75 17.33
CA ASN A 504 24.27 6.71 16.41
C ASN A 504 22.90 6.62 17.09
N ASN A 505 22.86 6.65 18.42
CA ASN A 505 21.64 6.70 19.21
C ASN A 505 21.69 7.92 20.12
N GLU A 506 22.29 7.81 21.30
CA GLU A 506 22.26 8.86 22.31
C GLU A 506 22.96 10.15 21.84
N PHE A 507 24.15 10.05 21.24
CA PHE A 507 24.90 11.21 20.79
C PHE A 507 24.24 11.91 19.60
N LEU A 508 23.80 11.14 18.60
CA LEU A 508 23.12 11.65 17.41
C LEU A 508 21.81 12.37 17.79
N ASN A 509 21.06 11.82 18.75
CA ASN A 509 19.79 12.37 19.22
C ASN A 509 19.95 13.51 20.24
N GLY A 510 21.18 13.90 20.59
CA GLY A 510 21.44 14.95 21.57
C GLY A 510 21.17 14.56 23.03
N GLU A 511 20.89 13.29 23.30
CA GLU A 511 20.59 12.73 24.64
C GLU A 511 21.87 12.34 25.42
N GLY A 512 22.96 12.05 24.69
CA GLY A 512 24.26 11.68 25.24
C GLY A 512 25.13 12.91 25.51
N SER A 513 25.00 13.52 26.70
CA SER A 513 25.90 14.62 27.07
C SER A 513 27.34 14.11 27.18
N ALA A 514 28.23 14.60 26.32
CA ALA A 514 29.64 14.26 26.42
C ALA A 514 30.26 15.08 27.57
N GLN A 515 30.49 14.46 28.72
CA GLN A 515 30.99 15.12 29.92
C GLN A 515 32.43 15.62 29.69
N ASN A 516 32.75 16.85 30.12
CA ASN A 516 34.07 17.48 30.02
C ASN A 516 34.65 17.68 28.59
N GLY A 517 33.84 17.55 27.54
CA GLY A 517 34.18 18.07 26.21
C GLY A 517 33.97 19.59 26.11
N ASN A 518 34.51 20.22 25.08
CA ASN A 518 34.23 21.65 24.82
C ASN A 518 32.82 21.88 24.27
N LYS A 519 32.18 20.82 23.80
CA LYS A 519 30.78 20.77 23.39
C LYS A 519 30.06 19.69 24.18
N SER A 520 28.99 20.08 24.87
CA SER A 520 28.13 19.17 25.62
C SER A 520 27.06 18.50 24.76
N VAL A 521 26.75 19.07 23.60
CA VAL A 521 25.70 18.61 22.67
C VAL A 521 26.26 18.58 21.25
N PHE A 522 25.84 17.59 20.47
CA PHE A 522 26.16 17.46 19.05
C PHE A 522 25.31 18.40 18.19
N ASP A 523 25.85 18.85 17.05
CA ASP A 523 25.14 19.72 16.10
C ASP A 523 23.90 19.01 15.55
N GLN A 524 22.71 19.41 16.01
CA GLN A 524 21.46 18.75 15.63
C GLN A 524 21.07 19.03 14.18
N THR A 525 21.54 20.15 13.60
CA THR A 525 21.41 20.39 12.17
C THR A 525 22.24 19.38 11.38
N ALA A 526 23.50 19.15 11.78
CA ALA A 526 24.32 18.11 11.15
C ALA A 526 23.72 16.71 11.33
N ALA A 527 23.12 16.40 12.50
CA ALA A 527 22.44 15.14 12.75
C ALA A 527 21.28 14.88 11.78
N GLN A 528 20.47 15.92 11.48
CA GLN A 528 19.35 15.84 10.54
C GLN A 528 19.80 15.48 9.12
N TYR A 529 20.93 16.05 8.68
CA TYR A 529 21.44 15.89 7.31
C TYR A 529 22.57 14.86 7.17
N ALA A 530 22.87 14.12 8.24
CA ALA A 530 23.86 13.05 8.22
C ALA A 530 23.35 11.84 7.43
N LEU A 531 24.13 11.42 6.44
CA LEU A 531 23.84 10.30 5.55
C LEU A 531 24.36 8.99 6.11
N VAL A 532 23.60 7.93 5.88
CA VAL A 532 24.00 6.55 6.20
C VAL A 532 25.14 6.16 5.26
N ASN A 533 26.22 5.60 5.81
CA ASN A 533 27.36 5.17 5.03
C ASN A 533 27.95 3.87 5.56
N ASP A 534 28.51 3.07 4.66
CA ASP A 534 29.33 1.91 5.02
C ASP A 534 30.75 2.36 5.39
N TRP A 535 31.05 2.31 6.68
CA TRP A 535 32.34 2.70 7.23
C TRP A 535 33.27 1.49 7.28
N TYR A 536 34.33 1.52 6.47
CA TYR A 536 35.38 0.50 6.50
C TYR A 536 36.10 0.48 7.86
N VAL A 537 36.29 -0.69 8.44
CA VAL A 537 37.00 -0.91 9.71
C VAL A 537 38.11 -1.92 9.47
N GLU A 538 39.35 -1.54 9.80
CA GLU A 538 40.48 -2.47 9.70
C GLU A 538 40.31 -3.65 10.69
N GLY A 539 40.62 -4.85 10.23
CA GLY A 539 40.77 -6.01 11.08
C GLY A 539 42.04 -5.95 11.92
N ASN A 540 42.05 -6.65 13.04
CA ASN A 540 43.24 -6.76 13.89
C ASN A 540 44.19 -7.91 13.46
N GLY A 541 43.73 -8.84 12.63
CA GLY A 541 44.53 -9.98 12.16
C GLY A 541 44.83 -11.07 13.22
N CYS A 542 44.19 -11.02 14.40
CA CYS A 542 44.55 -11.85 15.56
C CYS A 542 43.58 -13.02 15.87
N GLY A 543 42.61 -13.32 15.01
CA GLY A 543 41.67 -14.45 15.18
C GLY A 543 40.75 -14.31 16.40
N GLU A 544 40.14 -15.39 16.90
CA GLU A 544 39.46 -15.39 18.21
C GLU A 544 40.51 -15.58 19.32
N ASN A 545 40.92 -14.51 19.97
CA ASN A 545 41.93 -14.58 21.02
C ASN A 545 41.51 -13.70 22.22
N ALA A 546 41.33 -14.36 23.37
CA ALA A 546 40.90 -13.71 24.61
C ALA A 546 41.84 -12.57 25.05
N ASN A 547 43.13 -12.62 24.65
CA ASN A 547 44.11 -11.57 24.93
C ASN A 547 43.97 -10.34 24.04
N TYR A 548 43.11 -10.35 23.01
CA TYR A 548 42.88 -9.21 22.10
C TYR A 548 41.41 -8.81 22.02
N LYS A 549 40.51 -9.55 22.71
CA LYS A 549 39.05 -9.37 22.70
C LYS A 549 38.47 -9.33 21.30
N THR A 550 38.89 -10.23 20.43
CA THR A 550 38.55 -10.23 19.00
C THR A 550 37.54 -11.33 18.70
N THR A 551 36.69 -11.12 17.69
CA THR A 551 35.73 -12.12 17.20
C THR A 551 36.23 -12.67 15.86
N SER A 552 35.64 -13.78 15.41
CA SER A 552 35.84 -14.30 14.04
C SER A 552 35.49 -13.28 12.94
N VAL A 553 34.70 -12.26 13.26
CA VAL A 553 34.41 -11.12 12.37
C VAL A 553 35.54 -10.10 12.38
N THR A 554 36.03 -9.67 13.55
CA THR A 554 37.03 -8.58 13.65
C THR A 554 38.47 -8.98 13.36
N GLN A 555 38.74 -10.26 13.14
CA GLN A 555 40.04 -10.69 12.63
C GLN A 555 40.31 -10.14 11.22
N ASN A 556 39.25 -9.88 10.44
CA ASN A 556 39.30 -9.37 9.08
C ASN A 556 38.74 -7.96 9.02
N ASP A 557 39.07 -7.26 7.95
CA ASP A 557 38.42 -5.99 7.62
C ASP A 557 36.92 -6.21 7.39
N TYR A 558 36.12 -5.24 7.82
CA TYR A 558 34.66 -5.28 7.69
C TYR A 558 34.09 -3.88 7.52
N THR A 559 32.77 -3.76 7.30
CA THR A 559 32.07 -2.48 7.28
C THR A 559 31.05 -2.38 8.40
N ALA A 560 30.95 -1.19 9.00
CA ALA A 560 29.86 -0.81 9.89
C ALA A 560 28.99 0.21 9.16
N THR A 561 27.72 -0.11 8.94
CA THR A 561 26.78 0.79 8.26
C THR A 561 26.19 1.73 9.31
N CYS A 562 26.46 3.04 9.28
CA CYS A 562 25.87 3.98 10.23
C CYS A 562 26.01 5.43 9.74
N LYS A 563 25.37 6.41 10.41
CA LYS A 563 25.44 7.84 10.02
C LYS A 563 26.73 8.50 10.51
N ILE A 564 27.03 8.31 11.79
CA ILE A 564 28.21 8.88 12.44
C ILE A 564 29.23 7.79 12.73
N ALA A 565 30.50 8.07 12.42
CA ALA A 565 31.62 7.21 12.75
C ALA A 565 32.77 7.98 13.42
N LEU A 566 33.85 7.27 13.76
CA LEU A 566 35.17 7.85 14.05
C LEU A 566 36.10 7.55 12.90
N LEU A 567 37.09 8.39 12.61
CA LEU A 567 38.06 8.11 11.56
C LEU A 567 38.73 6.74 11.75
N SER A 568 38.95 6.02 10.67
CA SER A 568 39.88 4.89 10.64
C SER A 568 41.33 5.40 10.58
N TYR A 569 42.27 4.52 10.87
CA TYR A 569 43.70 4.76 10.71
C TYR A 569 44.04 5.09 9.25
N SER A 570 43.47 4.35 8.30
CA SER A 570 43.67 4.58 6.87
C SER A 570 43.13 5.93 6.41
N GLU A 571 41.96 6.34 6.89
CA GLU A 571 41.42 7.67 6.59
C GLU A 571 42.22 8.79 7.25
N TYR A 572 42.68 8.61 8.48
CA TYR A 572 43.56 9.60 9.10
C TYR A 572 44.83 9.80 8.26
N LEU A 573 45.49 8.71 7.83
CA LEU A 573 46.64 8.81 6.94
C LEU A 573 46.30 9.47 5.59
N LYS A 574 45.09 9.29 5.07
CA LYS A 574 44.64 9.92 3.83
C LYS A 574 44.33 11.41 3.99
N TYR A 575 43.77 11.82 5.13
CA TYR A 575 43.18 13.14 5.31
C TYR A 575 43.89 14.02 6.35
N HIS A 576 44.97 13.56 6.99
CA HIS A 576 45.65 14.30 8.06
C HIS A 576 46.06 15.72 7.69
N ASP A 577 46.47 15.98 6.45
CA ASP A 577 46.81 17.32 5.95
C ASP A 577 45.59 18.26 5.90
N LYS A 578 44.37 17.71 5.80
CA LYS A 578 43.12 18.48 5.76
C LYS A 578 42.51 18.74 7.13
N ILE A 579 42.76 17.88 8.11
CA ILE A 579 42.22 18.02 9.48
C ILE A 579 43.19 18.71 10.45
N GLY A 580 44.49 18.60 10.21
CA GLY A 580 45.51 18.87 11.22
C GLY A 580 45.44 17.90 12.40
N TYR A 581 46.11 18.24 13.49
CA TYR A 581 46.11 17.38 14.69
C TYR A 581 45.51 18.02 15.95
N LYS A 582 45.28 19.33 16.00
CA LYS A 582 44.67 20.02 17.15
C LYS A 582 43.17 20.23 16.95
N ALA A 583 42.42 20.25 18.05
CA ALA A 583 41.05 20.77 18.07
C ALA A 583 41.05 22.32 18.06
N THR A 584 39.92 22.93 17.72
CA THR A 584 39.78 24.40 17.57
C THR A 584 39.60 25.14 18.89
N SER A 585 38.99 24.51 19.88
CA SER A 585 38.79 25.06 21.22
C SER A 585 39.74 24.39 22.24
N THR A 586 40.35 25.17 23.12
CA THR A 586 41.37 24.70 24.09
C THR A 586 40.76 23.84 25.20
N ILE A 587 40.85 22.52 25.08
CA ILE A 587 41.38 21.71 26.19
C ILE A 587 42.84 21.47 25.84
N ALA A 588 43.63 22.55 25.81
CA ALA A 588 45.04 22.46 25.46
C ALA A 588 45.85 22.03 26.69
N SER A 589 45.55 20.85 27.21
CA SER A 589 46.60 20.05 27.81
C SER A 589 47.42 19.50 26.65
N SER A 590 48.72 19.70 26.66
CA SER A 590 49.63 19.06 25.70
C SER A 590 49.55 17.53 25.88
N GLY A 591 48.61 16.86 25.20
CA GLY A 591 48.57 15.39 25.21
C GLY A 591 47.23 14.66 25.02
N ASP A 592 46.10 15.36 24.80
CA ASP A 592 44.80 14.70 24.49
C ASP A 592 44.91 13.69 23.34
N ARG A 593 44.05 12.67 23.34
CA ARG A 593 44.07 11.57 22.37
C ARG A 593 42.75 11.47 21.64
N THR A 594 42.72 11.73 20.34
CA THR A 594 41.51 11.54 19.53
C THR A 594 41.37 10.07 19.16
N LEU A 595 40.22 9.49 19.50
CA LEU A 595 39.90 8.10 19.26
C LEU A 595 39.66 7.81 17.78
N LEU A 596 40.16 6.66 17.31
CA LEU A 596 39.91 6.14 15.97
C LEU A 596 39.08 4.87 16.04
N ARG A 597 38.26 4.69 15.00
CA ARG A 597 37.89 3.45 14.33
C ARG A 597 38.56 2.13 14.65
N SER A 598 39.87 2.17 14.46
CA SER A 598 40.64 0.99 14.11
C SER A 598 41.13 0.27 15.35
N PRO A 599 41.04 -1.07 15.40
CA PRO A 599 41.56 -1.82 16.52
C PRO A 599 43.09 -1.75 16.60
N HIS A 600 43.62 -1.86 17.81
CA HIS A 600 45.06 -2.03 18.04
C HIS A 600 45.46 -3.50 17.92
N THR A 601 46.63 -3.78 17.33
CA THR A 601 47.07 -5.15 16.98
C THR A 601 47.97 -5.82 18.02
N GLY A 602 48.43 -5.08 19.04
CA GLY A 602 49.48 -5.55 19.97
C GLY A 602 49.15 -5.68 21.46
N ARG A 603 47.93 -5.36 21.93
CA ARG A 603 47.55 -5.38 23.37
C ARG A 603 46.05 -5.63 23.58
N ALA A 604 45.67 -6.00 24.80
CA ALA A 604 44.35 -6.54 25.14
C ALA A 604 43.15 -5.59 25.14
N TYR A 605 43.32 -4.26 25.01
CA TYR A 605 42.23 -3.34 25.35
C TYR A 605 42.19 -1.97 24.64
N THR A 606 42.56 -1.80 23.37
CA THR A 606 42.53 -0.44 22.80
C THR A 606 42.16 -0.36 21.33
N MET A 607 41.34 0.63 20.98
CA MET A 607 41.32 1.20 19.63
C MET A 607 42.53 2.13 19.44
N LYS A 608 42.91 2.43 18.20
CA LYS A 608 43.99 3.39 17.88
C LYS A 608 43.55 4.82 18.21
N PHE A 609 44.54 5.69 18.40
CA PHE A 609 44.33 7.12 18.61
C PHE A 609 45.51 7.92 18.03
N PHE A 610 45.26 9.18 17.68
CA PHE A 610 46.32 10.13 17.39
C PHE A 610 46.41 11.20 18.49
N GLY A 611 47.63 11.64 18.80
CA GLY A 611 47.84 12.63 19.85
C GLY A 611 47.56 14.05 19.36
N SER A 612 46.66 14.77 20.03
CA SER A 612 46.31 16.15 19.70
C SER A 612 47.42 17.16 19.99
N GLY A 613 48.50 16.75 20.68
CA GLY A 613 49.70 17.58 20.86
C GLY A 613 50.73 17.43 19.74
N THR A 614 50.76 16.28 19.07
CA THR A 614 51.87 15.91 18.17
C THR A 614 51.43 15.35 16.84
N GLY A 615 50.15 15.08 16.58
CA GLY A 615 49.65 14.36 15.40
C GLY A 615 50.23 12.95 15.22
N SER A 616 51.00 12.46 16.19
CA SER A 616 51.62 11.15 16.09
C SER A 616 50.59 10.08 16.46
N ILE A 617 50.53 9.03 15.65
CA ILE A 617 49.70 7.87 15.93
C ILE A 617 50.54 6.98 16.83
N SER A 618 50.29 7.09 18.12
CA SER A 618 51.23 6.64 19.13
C SER A 618 51.10 5.13 19.39
N ASN A 619 52.25 4.48 19.56
CA ASN A 619 52.44 3.21 20.24
C ASN A 619 52.83 3.46 21.72
N GLN A 620 52.27 4.47 22.39
CA GLN A 620 52.76 4.87 23.71
C GLN A 620 52.49 3.77 24.73
N ASN A 621 53.57 3.32 25.38
CA ASN A 621 53.60 2.41 26.51
C ASN A 621 52.48 2.72 27.51
N MET A 622 51.64 1.74 27.81
CA MET A 622 51.24 1.57 29.20
C MET A 622 52.46 0.99 29.93
N ALA A 623 53.03 1.80 30.83
CA ALA A 623 54.19 1.59 31.70
C ALA A 623 55.60 1.65 31.06
N ASN A 624 56.38 2.66 31.46
CA ASN A 624 57.85 2.63 31.41
C ASN A 624 58.33 2.04 32.74
N GLU A 625 58.95 0.84 32.73
CA GLU A 625 60.01 0.34 33.63
C GLU A 625 59.95 -1.19 33.83
N LEU A 626 61.11 -1.83 33.69
CA LEU A 626 61.37 -3.21 34.11
C LEU A 626 62.11 -3.19 35.45
N ASN A 627 61.89 -4.20 36.30
CA ASN A 627 62.74 -4.44 37.45
C ASN A 627 64.13 -4.92 37.00
N SER A 628 65.12 -4.82 37.89
CA SER A 628 66.51 -5.22 37.64
C SER A 628 66.69 -6.71 37.35
N ASP A 629 65.67 -7.53 37.61
CA ASP A 629 65.62 -8.96 37.35
C ASP A 629 64.92 -9.31 36.03
N GLY A 630 64.46 -8.32 35.27
CA GLY A 630 63.77 -8.49 33.99
C GLY A 630 62.26 -8.69 34.08
N SER A 631 61.65 -8.63 35.27
CA SER A 631 60.19 -8.66 35.42
C SER A 631 59.53 -7.30 35.18
N VAL A 632 58.27 -7.30 34.72
CA VAL A 632 57.46 -6.09 34.47
C VAL A 632 56.97 -5.51 35.80
N LYS A 633 57.14 -4.21 36.01
CA LYS A 633 56.93 -3.56 37.31
C LYS A 633 55.46 -3.38 37.72
N ASN A 634 54.49 -3.51 36.80
CA ASN A 634 53.04 -3.56 37.12
C ASN A 634 52.23 -4.23 36.00
N GLU A 635 51.43 -5.24 36.36
CA GLU A 635 50.46 -5.93 35.50
C GLU A 635 49.05 -5.34 35.70
N TYR A 636 48.44 -4.90 34.60
CA TYR A 636 47.00 -4.59 34.44
C TYR A 636 46.36 -3.54 35.37
N SER A 637 46.53 -2.25 35.03
CA SER A 637 45.58 -1.20 35.42
C SER A 637 45.56 -0.04 34.42
N PHE A 638 44.36 0.33 33.97
CA PHE A 638 44.08 1.51 33.17
C PHE A 638 44.15 2.75 34.07
N TYR A 639 45.23 3.53 33.97
CA TYR A 639 45.33 4.83 34.64
C TYR A 639 45.56 5.92 33.59
N PHE A 640 44.49 6.61 33.19
CA PHE A 640 44.50 7.81 32.33
C PHE A 640 44.85 9.08 33.13
N GLU A 641 45.87 9.03 34.00
CA GLU A 641 46.09 10.07 35.02
C GLU A 641 46.53 11.45 34.48
N THR A 642 46.84 11.60 33.18
CA THR A 642 47.40 12.88 32.67
C THR A 642 46.81 13.43 31.38
N ASN A 643 46.15 12.64 30.51
CA ASN A 643 45.60 13.15 29.25
C ASN A 643 44.29 12.43 28.84
N PRO A 644 43.18 13.15 28.57
CA PRO A 644 41.89 12.58 28.21
C PRO A 644 41.84 11.98 26.79
N VAL A 645 41.00 10.95 26.59
CA VAL A 645 40.56 10.47 25.28
C VAL A 645 39.34 11.29 24.87
N VAL A 646 39.35 11.82 23.65
CA VAL A 646 38.29 12.68 23.11
C VAL A 646 37.68 12.08 21.86
N ILE A 647 36.40 12.36 21.64
CA ILE A 647 35.63 11.92 20.48
C ILE A 647 35.55 13.05 19.48
N ARG A 648 35.88 12.77 18.22
CA ARG A 648 35.69 13.66 17.08
C ARG A 648 35.00 12.87 15.97
N PRO A 649 33.69 13.07 15.75
CA PRO A 649 32.95 12.29 14.77
C PRO A 649 33.36 12.66 13.33
N VAL A 650 33.24 11.69 12.44
CA VAL A 650 33.27 11.84 10.98
C VAL A 650 31.92 11.41 10.42
N MET A 651 31.41 12.12 9.43
CA MET A 651 30.12 11.83 8.78
C MET A 651 30.08 12.35 7.35
N TYR A 652 29.17 11.80 6.55
CA TYR A 652 28.75 12.43 5.30
C TYR A 652 27.53 13.31 5.57
N LEU A 653 27.59 14.57 5.14
CA LEU A 653 26.43 15.47 5.14
C LEU A 653 25.85 15.56 3.73
N SER A 654 24.53 15.57 3.63
CA SER A 654 23.86 15.86 2.36
C SER A 654 24.11 17.31 1.90
N VAL A 655 23.94 17.56 0.61
CA VAL A 655 24.01 18.93 0.06
C VAL A 655 23.04 19.89 0.75
N ASP A 656 21.90 19.39 1.24
CA ASP A 656 20.87 20.18 1.91
C ASP A 656 21.32 20.74 3.26
N TYR A 657 22.33 20.13 3.90
CA TYR A 657 22.98 20.76 5.06
C TYR A 657 23.44 22.17 4.72
N PHE A 658 24.14 22.37 3.60
CA PHE A 658 24.67 23.68 3.22
C PHE A 658 23.60 24.65 2.69
N LYS A 659 22.43 24.13 2.29
CA LYS A 659 21.26 24.94 1.90
C LYS A 659 20.45 25.42 3.11
N ASN A 660 20.57 24.74 4.25
CA ASN A 660 19.78 25.02 5.44
C ASN A 660 20.61 25.46 6.66
N ALA A 661 21.92 25.22 6.68
CA ALA A 661 22.84 25.61 7.75
C ALA A 661 23.73 26.78 7.31
N LYS A 662 23.54 27.95 7.94
CA LYS A 662 24.32 29.14 7.63
C LYS A 662 25.73 29.03 8.22
N LEU A 663 26.73 29.19 7.38
CA LEU A 663 28.13 29.20 7.78
C LEU A 663 28.52 30.61 8.24
N ALA A 664 29.14 30.70 9.41
CA ALA A 664 29.76 31.93 9.90
C ALA A 664 31.13 32.18 9.24
N LYS A 665 31.83 31.10 8.84
CA LYS A 665 33.16 31.15 8.23
C LYS A 665 33.38 29.89 7.38
N ALA A 666 34.07 30.05 6.25
CA ALA A 666 34.56 28.95 5.43
C ALA A 666 36.00 29.22 4.96
N GLY A 667 36.85 28.20 4.97
CA GLY A 667 38.18 28.22 4.37
C GLY A 667 38.13 28.12 2.84
N GLU A 668 39.22 28.47 2.16
CA GLU A 668 39.24 28.56 0.69
C GLU A 668 38.88 27.25 -0.03
N ASN A 669 39.29 26.09 0.50
CA ASN A 669 38.90 24.80 -0.08
C ASN A 669 37.42 24.49 0.17
N VAL A 670 36.87 24.90 1.31
CA VAL A 670 35.43 24.76 1.59
C VAL A 670 34.62 25.64 0.65
N LYS A 671 34.99 26.93 0.54
CA LYS A 671 34.38 27.89 -0.40
C LYS A 671 34.35 27.34 -1.82
N LYS A 672 35.52 26.89 -2.30
CA LYS A 672 35.65 26.28 -3.62
C LYS A 672 34.72 25.08 -3.78
N THR A 673 34.71 24.16 -2.83
CA THR A 673 33.91 22.93 -2.93
C THR A 673 32.41 23.24 -2.91
N ILE A 674 31.94 24.18 -2.08
CA ILE A 674 30.54 24.60 -2.06
C ILE A 674 30.16 25.21 -3.42
N ARG A 675 30.97 26.13 -3.95
CA ARG A 675 30.70 26.79 -5.24
C ARG A 675 30.70 25.82 -6.42
N GLU A 676 31.54 24.79 -6.40
CA GLU A 676 31.60 23.79 -7.47
C GLU A 676 30.37 22.85 -7.47
N ASN A 677 29.62 22.76 -6.37
CA ASN A 677 28.56 21.77 -6.20
C ASN A 677 27.16 22.36 -5.95
N ILE A 678 27.05 23.63 -5.52
CA ILE A 678 25.77 24.26 -5.18
C ILE A 678 25.62 25.55 -5.99
N PRO A 679 24.53 25.72 -6.76
CA PRO A 679 24.25 26.99 -7.41
C PRO A 679 24.04 28.14 -6.43
N LYS A 680 24.56 29.32 -6.75
CA LYS A 680 24.36 30.55 -5.97
C LYS A 680 22.88 30.80 -5.65
N SER A 681 22.00 30.55 -6.61
CA SER A 681 20.55 30.74 -6.50
C SER A 681 19.88 29.87 -5.44
N GLU A 682 20.40 28.67 -5.17
CA GLU A 682 19.84 27.76 -4.16
C GLU A 682 20.16 28.20 -2.72
N LEU A 683 21.11 29.12 -2.56
CA LEU A 683 21.50 29.67 -1.26
C LEU A 683 20.86 31.06 -1.00
N LEU A 684 20.19 31.63 -2.01
CA LEU A 684 19.43 32.87 -1.90
C LEU A 684 18.19 32.63 -1.04
N GLY A 685 18.17 33.22 0.15
CA GLY A 685 17.15 32.96 1.18
C GLY A 685 17.79 32.69 2.54
N LEU A 686 18.93 32.00 2.55
CA LEU A 686 19.77 31.79 3.73
C LEU A 686 20.87 32.87 3.85
N TYR A 687 21.40 33.29 2.71
CA TYR A 687 22.44 34.32 2.60
C TYR A 687 21.97 35.51 1.77
N THR A 688 22.49 36.69 2.07
CA THR A 688 22.47 37.84 1.14
C THR A 688 23.54 37.68 0.07
N GLU A 689 23.46 38.43 -1.03
CA GLU A 689 24.50 38.41 -2.07
C GLU A 689 25.89 38.78 -1.54
N ASP A 690 25.98 39.81 -0.70
CA ASP A 690 27.23 40.24 -0.06
C ASP A 690 27.83 39.13 0.82
N GLU A 691 26.99 38.37 1.53
CA GLU A 691 27.43 37.23 2.33
C GLU A 691 27.90 36.06 1.46
N LEU A 692 27.24 35.77 0.34
CA LEU A 692 27.68 34.73 -0.60
C LEU A 692 29.07 35.06 -1.18
N VAL A 693 29.33 36.32 -1.50
CA VAL A 693 30.64 36.77 -1.98
C VAL A 693 31.67 36.72 -0.85
N SER A 694 31.37 37.30 0.31
CA SER A 694 32.37 37.48 1.39
C SER A 694 32.66 36.21 2.20
N ILE A 695 31.64 35.38 2.47
CA ILE A 695 31.76 34.15 3.28
C ILE A 695 32.07 32.94 2.40
N LEU A 696 31.35 32.78 1.29
CA LEU A 696 31.42 31.58 0.43
C LEU A 696 32.25 31.77 -0.84
N GLY A 697 32.68 33.01 -1.14
CA GLY A 697 33.58 33.31 -2.25
C GLY A 697 32.92 33.27 -3.63
N TYR A 698 31.59 33.39 -3.71
CA TYR A 698 30.87 33.43 -5.00
C TYR A 698 31.23 34.70 -5.78
N SER A 699 31.05 34.64 -7.11
CA SER A 699 31.18 35.81 -7.96
C SER A 699 30.15 36.90 -7.58
N SER A 700 30.54 38.18 -7.75
CA SER A 700 29.62 39.32 -7.52
C SER A 700 28.50 39.37 -8.54
N ASP A 701 28.80 38.95 -9.77
CA ASP A 701 27.85 39.01 -10.87
C ASP A 701 26.81 37.90 -10.70
N SER A 702 25.55 38.19 -11.02
CA SER A 702 24.49 37.20 -11.07
C SER A 702 24.25 36.84 -12.53
N THR A 703 24.28 35.55 -12.85
CA THR A 703 23.96 35.05 -14.19
C THR A 703 22.72 34.19 -14.09
N ASP A 704 21.65 34.62 -14.76
CA ASP A 704 20.40 33.86 -14.82
C ASP A 704 20.47 32.89 -15.99
N VAL A 705 20.53 31.59 -15.68
CA VAL A 705 20.60 30.50 -16.66
C VAL A 705 19.21 29.89 -16.81
N SER A 706 18.72 29.82 -18.05
CA SER A 706 17.40 29.26 -18.36
C SER A 706 17.25 27.82 -17.85
N ASP A 707 16.04 27.45 -17.43
CA ASP A 707 15.69 26.06 -17.13
C ASP A 707 15.86 25.17 -18.37
N ALA A 708 16.27 23.92 -18.17
CA ALA A 708 16.38 22.93 -19.22
C ALA A 708 15.09 22.11 -19.37
N VAL A 709 14.85 21.63 -20.58
CA VAL A 709 13.68 20.79 -20.91
C VAL A 709 14.12 19.52 -21.61
N VAL A 710 13.64 18.37 -21.14
CA VAL A 710 13.82 17.10 -21.82
C VAL A 710 12.78 16.93 -22.92
N TYR A 711 13.21 16.52 -24.11
CA TYR A 711 12.36 16.13 -25.22
C TYR A 711 12.60 14.66 -25.62
N GLY A 712 11.63 14.10 -26.34
CA GLY A 712 11.54 12.68 -26.70
C GLY A 712 10.62 11.91 -25.75
N ILE A 713 10.54 10.59 -25.95
CA ILE A 713 9.77 9.68 -25.10
C ILE A 713 10.71 8.64 -24.47
N ALA A 714 10.47 8.32 -23.20
CA ALA A 714 11.16 7.24 -22.52
C ALA A 714 10.64 5.88 -23.06
N ALA A 715 11.17 5.42 -24.18
CA ALA A 715 10.86 4.12 -24.77
C ALA A 715 12.09 3.46 -25.40
N VAL A 716 12.11 2.13 -25.42
CA VAL A 716 13.21 1.35 -26.03
C VAL A 716 13.44 1.76 -27.48
N GLY A 717 14.70 2.05 -27.82
CA GLY A 717 15.15 2.44 -29.15
C GLY A 717 15.01 3.92 -29.47
N GLU A 718 14.33 4.69 -28.61
CA GLU A 718 14.11 6.12 -28.81
C GLU A 718 15.26 6.98 -28.29
N THR A 719 15.41 8.16 -28.87
CA THR A 719 16.42 9.14 -28.46
C THR A 719 15.78 10.25 -27.66
N LEU A 720 16.20 10.39 -26.41
CA LEU A 720 15.92 11.57 -25.58
C LEU A 720 16.97 12.64 -25.84
N GLY A 721 16.59 13.90 -25.62
CA GLY A 721 17.54 15.00 -25.59
C GLY A 721 17.15 16.10 -24.64
N VAL A 722 18.10 16.96 -24.32
CA VAL A 722 17.90 18.16 -23.49
C VAL A 722 17.99 19.40 -24.38
N TYR A 723 17.06 20.33 -24.17
CA TYR A 723 17.06 21.66 -24.75
C TYR A 723 17.23 22.70 -23.63
N TYR A 724 17.96 23.78 -23.94
CA TYR A 724 18.16 24.94 -23.08
C TYR A 724 18.45 26.16 -23.97
N ASP A 725 18.22 27.37 -23.47
CA ASP A 725 18.50 28.61 -24.22
C ASP A 725 19.98 28.99 -24.09
N GLU A 726 20.74 28.72 -25.15
CA GLU A 726 22.17 29.04 -25.25
C GLU A 726 22.46 30.55 -25.09
N SER A 727 21.51 31.44 -25.38
CA SER A 727 21.71 32.89 -25.26
C SER A 727 21.79 33.38 -23.82
N THR A 728 21.28 32.59 -22.87
CA THR A 728 21.37 32.86 -21.42
C THR A 728 22.70 32.43 -20.81
N LEU A 729 23.54 31.71 -21.58
CA LEU A 729 24.80 31.20 -21.07
C LEU A 729 25.90 32.28 -21.07
N PRO A 730 26.68 32.40 -19.98
CA PRO A 730 27.85 33.26 -19.96
C PRO A 730 28.95 32.72 -20.88
N GLU A 731 29.89 33.59 -21.29
CA GLU A 731 30.95 33.25 -22.27
C GLU A 731 31.78 32.01 -21.90
N ASN A 732 32.02 31.78 -20.60
CA ASN A 732 32.81 30.65 -20.10
C ASN A 732 31.97 29.45 -19.65
N ALA A 733 30.67 29.42 -19.96
CA ALA A 733 29.77 28.35 -19.54
C ALA A 733 30.16 27.00 -20.15
N LYS A 734 30.18 25.97 -19.29
CA LYS A 734 30.27 24.58 -19.68
C LYS A 734 28.99 23.87 -19.26
N VAL A 735 28.27 23.36 -20.25
CA VAL A 735 27.08 22.53 -20.05
C VAL A 735 27.46 21.07 -19.98
N THR A 736 26.96 20.35 -18.98
CA THR A 736 27.09 18.90 -18.85
C THR A 736 25.72 18.28 -18.64
N VAL A 737 25.39 17.26 -19.43
CA VAL A 737 24.14 16.49 -19.29
C VAL A 737 24.50 15.04 -19.02
N ARG A 738 23.97 14.48 -17.93
CA ARG A 738 24.14 13.07 -17.55
C ARG A 738 22.77 12.41 -17.42
N TRP A 739 22.68 11.15 -17.80
CA TRP A 739 21.43 10.39 -17.76
C TRP A 739 21.57 9.25 -16.78
N TYR A 740 20.64 9.19 -15.83
CA TYR A 740 20.58 8.20 -14.77
C TYR A 740 19.43 7.25 -15.01
N VAL A 741 19.67 5.96 -14.77
CA VAL A 741 18.66 4.91 -14.87
C VAL A 741 18.53 4.20 -13.52
N SER A 742 17.29 4.01 -13.06
CA SER A 742 16.96 3.44 -11.76
C SER A 742 15.85 2.39 -11.82
N ASP A 743 15.74 1.60 -10.76
CA ASP A 743 14.70 0.58 -10.62
C ASP A 743 13.38 1.15 -10.09
N SER A 744 13.44 2.30 -9.42
CA SER A 744 12.30 3.04 -8.87
C SER A 744 12.37 4.52 -9.28
N ALA A 745 11.21 5.20 -9.31
CA ALA A 745 11.14 6.63 -9.60
C ALA A 745 11.89 7.50 -8.58
N ASP A 746 11.96 7.04 -7.33
CA ASP A 746 12.58 7.76 -6.21
C ASP A 746 14.06 7.39 -6.00
N ASP A 747 14.54 6.37 -6.72
CA ASP A 747 15.95 5.99 -6.70
C ASP A 747 16.73 6.91 -7.64
N ALA A 748 17.84 7.43 -7.13
CA ALA A 748 18.73 8.31 -7.84
C ALA A 748 19.39 7.65 -9.06
N GLY A 749 19.44 6.32 -9.07
CA GLY A 749 19.87 5.53 -10.19
C GLY A 749 21.37 5.57 -10.45
N LYS A 750 21.79 4.85 -11.48
CA LYS A 750 23.17 4.81 -11.94
C LYS A 750 23.32 5.68 -13.19
N GLN A 751 24.40 6.45 -13.25
CA GLN A 751 24.76 7.17 -14.48
C GLN A 751 25.08 6.15 -15.58
N GLU A 752 24.30 6.14 -16.66
CA GLU A 752 24.47 5.24 -17.80
C GLU A 752 24.97 5.98 -19.05
N PHE A 753 24.62 7.26 -19.21
CA PHE A 753 24.99 8.05 -20.39
C PHE A 753 25.45 9.46 -20.04
N GLU A 754 26.25 10.05 -20.91
CA GLU A 754 26.67 11.47 -20.86
C GLU A 754 26.53 12.08 -22.25
N GLY A 755 25.97 13.30 -22.31
CA GLY A 755 25.73 14.05 -23.53
C GLY A 755 24.31 14.61 -23.61
N ILE A 756 24.13 15.62 -24.46
CA ILE A 756 22.85 16.33 -24.65
C ILE A 756 21.76 15.39 -25.21
N ARG A 757 22.13 14.23 -25.77
CA ARG A 757 21.22 13.20 -26.27
C ARG A 757 21.63 11.81 -25.78
N CYS A 758 20.65 10.96 -25.50
CA CYS A 758 20.87 9.53 -25.24
C CYS A 758 19.84 8.69 -25.99
N THR A 759 20.28 7.57 -26.58
CA THR A 759 19.37 6.58 -27.21
C THR A 759 19.19 5.42 -26.24
N ILE A 760 17.95 5.07 -25.92
CA ILE A 760 17.62 4.12 -24.85
C ILE A 760 17.76 2.67 -25.34
N PRO A 761 18.68 1.87 -24.79
CA PRO A 761 18.79 0.43 -25.08
C PRO A 761 17.62 -0.40 -24.54
N SER A 762 17.41 -1.58 -25.13
CA SER A 762 16.32 -2.48 -24.75
C SER A 762 16.39 -3.05 -23.33
N ASN A 763 17.57 -3.13 -22.73
CA ASN A 763 17.74 -3.67 -21.38
C ASN A 763 17.23 -2.74 -20.26
N TYR A 764 16.83 -1.51 -20.58
CA TYR A 764 16.24 -0.60 -19.60
C TYR A 764 14.71 -0.53 -19.69
N GLU A 765 14.06 -1.39 -20.48
CA GLU A 765 12.60 -1.51 -20.46
C GLU A 765 12.08 -1.74 -19.03
N GLY A 766 11.09 -0.94 -18.63
CA GLY A 766 10.52 -0.98 -17.29
C GLY A 766 11.35 -0.28 -16.20
N LYS A 767 12.53 0.26 -16.52
CA LYS A 767 13.34 1.09 -15.62
C LYS A 767 12.90 2.56 -15.68
N HIS A 768 13.39 3.37 -14.76
CA HIS A 768 13.12 4.81 -14.68
C HIS A 768 14.31 5.60 -15.22
N ILE A 769 14.09 6.73 -15.91
CA ILE A 769 15.17 7.55 -16.47
C ILE A 769 15.04 9.03 -16.09
N THR A 770 16.15 9.64 -15.69
CA THR A 770 16.26 11.03 -15.23
C THR A 770 17.44 11.72 -15.91
N ALA A 771 17.26 12.96 -16.34
CA ALA A 771 18.34 13.80 -16.87
C ALA A 771 18.86 14.74 -15.78
N HIS A 772 20.18 14.83 -15.63
CA HIS A 772 20.85 15.81 -14.77
C HIS A 772 21.52 16.85 -15.67
N PHE A 773 21.03 18.09 -15.63
CA PHE A 773 21.53 19.23 -16.39
C PHE A 773 22.33 20.16 -15.49
N ASP A 774 23.60 20.33 -15.81
CA ASP A 774 24.55 21.13 -15.04
C ASP A 774 25.17 22.22 -15.92
N VAL A 775 25.25 23.45 -15.40
CA VAL A 775 26.01 24.54 -16.01
C VAL A 775 27.06 25.04 -15.02
N THR A 776 28.31 25.09 -15.46
CA THR A 776 29.47 25.53 -14.67
C THR A 776 30.21 26.64 -15.40
N ASP A 777 30.64 27.67 -14.70
CA ASP A 777 31.61 28.62 -15.23
C ASP A 777 33.01 27.97 -15.24
N SER A 778 33.57 27.77 -16.44
CA SER A 778 34.86 27.12 -16.63
C SER A 778 36.04 27.93 -16.07
N ALA A 779 35.89 29.25 -15.90
CA ALA A 779 36.96 30.11 -15.41
C ALA A 779 37.06 30.06 -13.87
N SER A 780 35.92 30.14 -13.18
CA SER A 780 35.86 30.17 -11.71
C SER A 780 35.62 28.80 -11.06
N GLY A 781 35.09 27.84 -11.82
CA GLY A 781 34.58 26.55 -11.31
C GLY A 781 33.18 26.64 -10.69
N GLU A 782 32.56 27.82 -10.66
CA GLU A 782 31.27 28.04 -10.01
C GLU A 782 30.14 27.30 -10.73
N LYS A 783 29.33 26.56 -9.98
CA LYS A 783 28.09 25.96 -10.44
C LYS A 783 27.06 27.07 -10.62
N LEU A 784 26.65 27.30 -11.86
CA LEU A 784 25.67 28.32 -12.20
C LEU A 784 24.24 27.78 -12.12
N LYS A 785 24.06 26.50 -12.52
CA LYS A 785 22.76 25.83 -12.53
C LYS A 785 22.94 24.32 -12.32
N SER A 786 21.97 23.71 -11.63
CA SER A 786 21.85 22.27 -11.44
C SER A 786 20.37 21.91 -11.48
N GLU A 787 19.96 21.03 -12.39
CA GLU A 787 18.57 20.59 -12.50
C GLU A 787 18.47 19.07 -12.70
N LYS A 788 17.54 18.44 -11.98
CA LYS A 788 17.16 17.05 -12.18
C LYS A 788 15.78 17.01 -12.83
N ILE A 789 15.68 16.39 -13.99
CA ILE A 789 14.45 16.32 -14.79
C ILE A 789 14.07 14.85 -14.95
N TYR A 790 13.08 14.41 -14.17
CA TYR A 790 12.52 13.07 -14.30
C TYR A 790 11.74 12.95 -15.61
N VAL A 791 12.12 11.97 -16.44
CA VAL A 791 11.55 11.80 -17.78
C VAL A 791 10.39 10.81 -17.78
N GLY A 792 10.51 9.73 -17.00
CA GLY A 792 9.47 8.70 -16.89
C GLY A 792 10.02 7.29 -16.84
N LYS A 793 9.10 6.32 -16.73
CA LYS A 793 9.38 4.90 -16.86
C LYS A 793 9.54 4.52 -18.34
N VAL A 794 10.62 3.81 -18.67
CA VAL A 794 10.94 3.36 -20.02
C VAL A 794 9.93 2.33 -20.48
N ARG A 795 9.20 2.67 -21.55
CA ARG A 795 8.19 1.82 -22.19
C ARG A 795 8.82 0.88 -23.21
N SER A 796 8.05 -0.12 -23.63
CA SER A 796 8.35 -0.94 -24.81
C SER A 796 8.52 -0.07 -26.06
N ALA A 797 9.23 -0.60 -27.07
CA ALA A 797 9.46 0.08 -28.33
C ALA A 797 8.14 0.53 -28.98
N GLN A 798 8.09 1.78 -29.43
CA GLN A 798 6.87 2.38 -29.99
C GLN A 798 6.72 2.06 -31.48
N SER A 799 5.45 1.95 -31.91
CA SER A 799 5.06 1.73 -33.32
C SER A 799 5.13 3.01 -34.16
N VAL A 800 5.08 4.16 -33.49
CA VAL A 800 5.25 5.51 -34.04
C VAL A 800 6.15 6.26 -33.07
N SER A 801 7.11 7.02 -33.58
CA SER A 801 7.97 7.86 -32.75
C SER A 801 8.21 9.23 -33.34
N ALA A 802 8.57 10.19 -32.49
CA ALA A 802 8.82 11.56 -32.92
C ALA A 802 10.06 12.13 -32.22
N VAL A 803 10.94 12.76 -32.99
CA VAL A 803 12.17 13.38 -32.46
C VAL A 803 12.32 14.78 -33.03
N TYR A 804 12.54 15.76 -32.15
CA TYR A 804 12.92 17.12 -32.57
C TYR A 804 14.37 17.14 -33.06
N THR A 805 14.60 17.89 -34.13
CA THR A 805 15.90 17.94 -34.80
C THR A 805 16.61 19.27 -34.56
N VAL A 806 15.85 20.37 -34.57
CA VAL A 806 16.34 21.74 -34.34
C VAL A 806 15.25 22.52 -33.61
N VAL A 807 15.66 23.22 -32.56
CA VAL A 807 14.86 24.24 -31.88
C VAL A 807 15.67 25.53 -31.97
N ASP A 808 15.14 26.54 -32.66
CA ASP A 808 15.56 27.94 -32.49
C ASP A 808 14.41 28.72 -31.84
N ASP A 809 14.64 29.96 -31.43
CA ASP A 809 13.71 30.79 -30.65
C ASP A 809 12.27 30.81 -31.16
N ARG A 810 12.04 30.53 -32.46
CA ARG A 810 10.71 30.55 -33.08
C ARG A 810 10.37 29.30 -33.86
N ASN A 811 11.26 28.34 -33.97
CA ASN A 811 11.07 27.22 -34.87
C ASN A 811 11.46 25.90 -34.26
N VAL A 812 10.56 24.94 -34.42
CA VAL A 812 10.74 23.57 -33.95
C VAL A 812 10.61 22.62 -35.13
N SER A 813 11.73 22.07 -35.56
CA SER A 813 11.77 21.03 -36.60
C SER A 813 11.67 19.66 -35.95
N PHE A 814 10.84 18.78 -36.50
CA PHE A 814 10.66 17.43 -35.98
C PHE A 814 10.57 16.41 -37.11
N THR A 815 10.87 15.16 -36.78
CA THR A 815 10.62 14.02 -37.66
C THR A 815 9.78 12.99 -36.92
N ILE A 816 8.65 12.61 -37.51
CA ILE A 816 7.78 11.52 -37.06
C ILE A 816 8.07 10.29 -37.92
N LYS A 817 8.40 9.17 -37.29
CA LYS A 817 8.68 7.89 -37.94
C LYS A 817 7.58 6.90 -37.61
N ASN A 818 7.18 6.13 -38.61
CA ASN A 818 6.37 4.95 -38.43
C ASN A 818 7.28 3.72 -38.52
N THR A 819 7.38 2.99 -37.42
CA THR A 819 8.24 1.80 -37.28
C THR A 819 7.44 0.50 -37.36
N SER A 820 6.10 0.58 -37.40
CA SER A 820 5.21 -0.59 -37.45
C SER A 820 5.08 -1.22 -38.84
N GLY A 821 5.33 -0.46 -39.90
CA GLY A 821 5.05 -0.86 -41.28
C GLY A 821 3.57 -0.74 -41.69
N ASP A 822 2.69 -0.27 -40.82
CA ASP A 822 1.27 0.00 -41.09
C ASP A 822 1.09 1.43 -41.61
N ASP A 823 0.83 1.61 -42.90
CA ASP A 823 0.73 2.92 -43.55
C ASP A 823 -0.52 3.73 -43.17
N THR A 824 -1.41 3.16 -42.35
CA THR A 824 -2.62 3.83 -41.84
C THR A 824 -2.37 4.69 -40.61
N LYS A 825 -1.18 4.61 -40.00
CA LYS A 825 -0.84 5.36 -38.79
C LYS A 825 -0.92 6.87 -38.97
N THR A 826 -1.36 7.56 -37.92
CA THR A 826 -1.45 9.02 -37.90
C THR A 826 -0.81 9.62 -36.65
N ALA A 827 -0.34 10.87 -36.77
CA ALA A 827 0.16 11.64 -35.64
C ALA A 827 -0.37 13.07 -35.68
N ARG A 828 -0.43 13.72 -34.51
CA ARG A 828 -0.90 15.09 -34.36
C ARG A 828 0.14 15.93 -33.63
N THR A 829 0.39 17.13 -34.12
CA THR A 829 1.10 18.16 -33.35
C THR A 829 0.09 19.12 -32.73
N ILE A 830 0.35 19.57 -31.51
CA ILE A 830 -0.40 20.61 -30.80
C ILE A 830 0.61 21.66 -30.32
N VAL A 831 0.29 22.93 -30.52
CA VAL A 831 1.05 24.08 -30.01
C VAL A 831 0.08 24.92 -29.19
N ALA A 832 0.35 25.10 -27.90
CA ALA A 832 -0.48 25.89 -27.01
C ALA A 832 0.33 27.00 -26.34
N ALA A 833 -0.15 28.24 -26.43
CA ALA A 833 0.45 29.41 -25.80
C ALA A 833 -0.14 29.63 -24.40
N PHE A 834 0.68 30.02 -23.43
CA PHE A 834 0.29 30.25 -22.04
C PHE A 834 0.89 31.56 -21.52
N ASP A 835 0.20 32.22 -20.58
CA ASP A 835 0.76 33.35 -19.82
C ASP A 835 1.62 32.89 -18.62
N GLU A 836 2.20 33.85 -17.90
CA GLU A 836 3.04 33.62 -16.71
C GLU A 836 2.30 32.88 -15.57
N ASN A 837 0.97 32.86 -15.58
CA ASN A 837 0.13 32.20 -14.59
C ASN A 837 -0.42 30.84 -15.07
N ASN A 838 0.15 30.27 -16.15
CA ASN A 838 -0.31 29.03 -16.79
C ASN A 838 -1.72 29.10 -17.39
N VAL A 839 -2.26 30.28 -17.71
CA VAL A 839 -3.53 30.39 -18.44
C VAL A 839 -3.30 30.25 -19.94
N MET A 840 -4.01 29.32 -20.58
CA MET A 840 -3.88 29.09 -22.02
C MET A 840 -4.48 30.26 -22.82
N LEU A 841 -3.67 30.87 -23.67
CA LEU A 841 -4.02 32.03 -24.50
C LEU A 841 -4.42 31.63 -25.93
N GLY A 842 -3.94 30.50 -26.42
CA GLY A 842 -4.24 30.02 -27.76
C GLY A 842 -3.75 28.59 -27.99
N ILE A 843 -4.33 27.90 -28.97
CA ILE A 843 -3.97 26.54 -29.34
C ILE A 843 -4.12 26.32 -30.85
N GLU A 844 -3.14 25.66 -31.45
CA GLU A 844 -3.14 25.23 -32.85
C GLU A 844 -2.74 23.76 -32.94
N GLY A 845 -3.21 23.07 -33.97
CA GLY A 845 -2.82 21.68 -34.18
C GLY A 845 -2.86 21.25 -35.64
N LYS A 846 -2.07 20.23 -35.97
CA LYS A 846 -1.94 19.69 -37.33
C LYS A 846 -1.86 18.17 -37.30
N LEU A 847 -2.58 17.52 -38.21
CA LEU A 847 -2.63 16.06 -38.35
C LEU A 847 -1.77 15.60 -39.52
N TYR A 848 -1.07 14.47 -39.35
CA TYR A 848 -0.17 13.87 -40.32
C TYR A 848 -0.55 12.41 -40.57
N SER A 849 -0.52 11.99 -41.83
CA SER A 849 -0.59 10.57 -42.23
C SER A 849 0.82 10.02 -42.39
N LEU A 850 1.09 8.83 -41.85
CA LEU A 850 2.43 8.28 -41.69
C LEU A 850 2.68 7.03 -42.57
N SER A 851 2.41 7.16 -43.87
CA SER A 851 2.81 6.14 -44.86
C SER A 851 4.33 6.09 -45.07
N ALA A 852 5.04 7.13 -44.66
CA ALA A 852 6.50 7.22 -44.57
C ALA A 852 6.88 8.16 -43.41
N ALA A 853 8.17 8.27 -43.10
CA ALA A 853 8.65 9.27 -42.15
C ALA A 853 8.31 10.69 -42.64
N VAL A 854 7.75 11.51 -41.76
CA VAL A 854 7.38 12.89 -42.04
C VAL A 854 8.33 13.81 -41.29
N THR A 855 8.99 14.72 -42.00
CA THR A 855 9.75 15.82 -41.41
C THR A 855 9.03 17.11 -41.68
N ASP A 856 8.76 17.89 -40.64
CA ASP A 856 8.07 19.17 -40.76
C ASP A 856 8.57 20.17 -39.70
N LYS A 857 8.15 21.42 -39.84
CA LYS A 857 8.57 22.55 -39.03
C LYS A 857 7.35 23.27 -38.45
N ILE A 858 7.34 23.42 -37.13
CA ILE A 858 6.42 24.32 -36.43
C ILE A 858 7.11 25.66 -36.31
N THR A 859 6.47 26.73 -36.76
CA THR A 859 6.88 28.10 -36.49
C THR A 859 5.93 28.68 -35.45
N ILE A 860 6.48 29.13 -34.33
CA ILE A 860 5.72 29.74 -33.24
C ILE A 860 5.31 31.14 -33.68
N ASN A 861 4.00 31.36 -33.78
CA ASN A 861 3.43 32.68 -33.97
C ASN A 861 3.28 33.35 -32.60
N GLU A 862 3.82 34.55 -32.45
CA GLU A 862 3.70 35.31 -31.19
C GLU A 862 2.23 35.57 -30.85
N VAL A 863 1.83 35.11 -29.66
CA VAL A 863 0.55 35.43 -29.03
C VAL A 863 0.80 36.50 -27.98
N ASN A 864 0.04 37.60 -28.01
CA ASN A 864 0.16 38.67 -27.02
C ASN A 864 0.02 38.12 -25.58
N ASN A 865 0.94 38.53 -24.71
CA ASN A 865 1.04 38.11 -23.29
C ASN A 865 1.42 36.64 -23.07
N ALA A 866 1.80 35.90 -24.11
CA ALA A 866 2.35 34.56 -23.91
C ALA A 866 3.73 34.64 -23.25
N ALA A 867 3.91 33.90 -22.17
CA ALA A 867 5.17 33.72 -21.44
C ALA A 867 5.85 32.38 -21.78
N PHE A 868 5.12 31.42 -22.33
CA PHE A 868 5.66 30.16 -22.86
C PHE A 868 4.68 29.44 -23.78
N TYR A 869 5.21 28.51 -24.59
CA TYR A 869 4.50 27.65 -25.51
C TYR A 869 4.77 26.19 -25.17
N ARG A 870 3.73 25.35 -25.13
CA ARG A 870 3.85 23.89 -25.03
C ARG A 870 3.57 23.25 -26.38
N ILE A 871 4.51 22.45 -26.85
CA ILE A 871 4.44 21.74 -28.11
C ILE A 871 4.39 20.24 -27.82
N LEU A 872 3.31 19.60 -28.25
CA LEU A 872 3.06 18.17 -28.06
C LEU A 872 2.97 17.49 -29.43
N ILE A 873 3.65 16.35 -29.57
CA ILE A 873 3.44 15.41 -30.67
C ILE A 873 2.78 14.19 -30.08
N LEU A 874 1.63 13.81 -30.60
CA LEU A 874 0.81 12.70 -30.12
C LEU A 874 0.64 11.66 -31.23
N ASN A 875 0.57 10.39 -30.86
CA ASN A 875 -0.01 9.36 -31.70
C ASN A 875 -1.51 9.66 -31.78
N ALA A 876 -2.04 9.86 -32.99
CA ALA A 876 -3.42 10.28 -33.13
C ALA A 876 -4.43 9.11 -33.00
N ASP A 877 -3.95 7.87 -33.04
CA ASP A 877 -4.79 6.68 -32.89
C ASP A 877 -5.25 6.48 -31.43
N ASP A 878 -4.37 6.75 -30.46
CA ASP A 878 -4.60 6.52 -29.03
C ASP A 878 -4.35 7.75 -28.15
N ASN A 879 -3.98 8.88 -28.74
CA ASN A 879 -3.59 10.13 -28.07
C ASN A 879 -2.38 10.01 -27.13
N SER A 880 -1.58 8.94 -27.24
CA SER A 880 -0.38 8.79 -26.43
C SER A 880 0.68 9.83 -26.83
N PRO A 881 1.37 10.44 -25.85
CA PRO A 881 2.41 11.43 -26.14
C PRO A 881 3.64 10.75 -26.73
N LEU A 882 4.06 11.22 -27.90
CA LEU A 882 5.29 10.79 -28.59
C LEU A 882 6.46 11.73 -28.29
N CYS A 883 6.17 13.01 -28.06
CA CYS A 883 7.17 14.00 -27.69
C CYS A 883 6.50 15.23 -27.07
N ALA A 884 7.16 15.85 -26.09
CA ALA A 884 6.74 17.13 -25.50
C ALA A 884 7.92 18.10 -25.46
N LEU A 885 7.64 19.39 -25.57
CA LEU A 885 8.61 20.49 -25.45
C LEU A 885 7.90 21.73 -24.90
N THR A 886 8.54 22.44 -24.00
CA THR A 886 8.10 23.77 -23.55
C THR A 886 9.16 24.79 -23.97
N LEU A 887 8.73 25.88 -24.59
CA LEU A 887 9.58 27.00 -24.99
C LEU A 887 9.10 28.24 -24.27
N ARG A 888 9.99 28.97 -23.59
CA ARG A 888 9.62 30.23 -22.93
C ARG A 888 9.70 31.37 -23.92
#